data_AF-A0A954VEY3-F1
#
_entry.id   AF-A0A954VEY3-F1
#
_cell.length_a   1.000
_cell.length_b   1.000
_cell.length_c   1.000
_cell.angle_alpha   90.00
_cell.angle_beta   90.00
_cell.angle_gamma   90.00
#
_symmetry.space_group_name_H-M   'P 1'
#
loop_
_entity.id
_entity.type
_entity.pdbx_description
1 polymer ?
#
loop_
_entity_poly.entity_id
_entity_poly.type
_entity_poly.pdbx_seq_one_letter_code
_entity_poly.pdbx_strand_id
1 'polypeptide(L)'
;MLPGFRWCDVRALILFVSIVSAFWGGYDSCYGQPQVVCLTTTRMPCTVDRTVEDRYVPNTFDREIVRQAFLLAARDVFGVSTRDESLREPMPEQTTNTAMLFAMDVANLQTKQIEYELRFGDKLLTKGIIPYQFSSTHSTLITSADRAEQLARTDFVDALKTVGLRAAGRDESTPPKLPAEIEPRLRQMDVVSQFLAIRQAHQAIAEHGEHGPAVAALTMGYANLSQLTCFYHMSLDVAFQARAILYGTRLIQMYPESPLGYWHRAYAFTMLGLTKESIYDLETADTIAASHPPRTTPPWLPLIRSANKFDFKELQEPALEADQWQQLAIFLWFRSVEFSGSEYLAIEIGEKGLRVAPGCLRINSGMTRVAGVRHGHKTTTLPLIVLPNYLNDALTNIAEAADALPLPTLDEEDPSQSPIQITRLAMSLVEQSGVDRHLAEPSNAVLGRLIEEQNVLNLSSRAMFVRDWLGSDATDFLDAVKDAYQQHPLAPLISACALRNGGGGYDAFLSEYDPPDTNFVSTNPLFARVPREVNFKHTTNGQFQLVRWMTYTSSEPDYLSRMVLEGPESQLKKARWLYDMQPAHPYRFALLIRRDWEDSKKHLDDWKEFLEHPVVAIELAQQYETDGKTEEAEGNYRRCIETAPDFLAFQRLTRLYWRYGDDEGAFATAKLFLEQADYGLNHATLCKDLAYSLMSEQRYKEALPWAERSAASGAEWAEQTLAICYEGLQQFDDAYRVWVAIDERYGTNREYSFAARTRHIDLATAWSRRWEQLQAKYPDETNPERRLPQAFQWLLEDKFQEAAGTYAAIHADYHDPYWGFLTALSAAAAKDTATRDAALANIVNRDFSWYPGESEEGTSLSKELAKLLQQGFSKGEFDKQAFVRLVGENSTVNQHWVMMYSFAGRFLELQGDEQGAIPYLENAAASGAVDYEPVILATDRLRKMGRQPLTLHRRFFNFGRVVQPQ
;
A
#
# COMPACT_ATOMS: atom_id res chain seq x y z
N MET A 1 74.56 -63.73 41.61
CA MET A 1 73.99 -64.76 40.72
C MET A 1 73.13 -64.05 39.69
N LEU A 2 73.38 -64.41 38.43
CA LEU A 2 72.98 -63.83 37.14
C LEU A 2 71.46 -64.02 36.83
N PRO A 3 70.95 -63.66 35.61
CA PRO A 3 70.92 -62.35 34.93
C PRO A 3 69.58 -62.10 34.18
N GLY A 4 69.38 -60.90 33.62
CA GLY A 4 68.60 -60.74 32.37
C GLY A 4 67.20 -60.17 32.50
N PHE A 5 67.09 -58.85 32.50
CA PHE A 5 65.91 -58.15 31.98
C PHE A 5 66.40 -57.02 31.08
N ARG A 6 66.11 -57.12 29.78
CA ARG A 6 66.53 -56.17 28.75
C ARG A 6 65.65 -54.92 28.80
N TRP A 7 66.28 -53.76 28.81
CA TRP A 7 65.68 -52.41 28.76
C TRP A 7 64.98 -52.05 27.43
N CYS A 8 64.57 -53.04 26.62
CA CYS A 8 63.95 -52.80 25.31
C CYS A 8 62.40 -52.80 25.36
N ASP A 9 61.76 -53.38 26.37
CA ASP A 9 60.29 -53.51 26.39
C ASP A 9 59.55 -52.33 27.01
N VAL A 10 60.21 -51.50 27.82
CA VAL A 10 59.56 -50.31 28.41
C VAL A 10 59.36 -49.22 27.35
N ARG A 11 60.27 -49.10 26.37
CA ARG A 11 60.06 -48.17 25.24
C ARG A 11 58.98 -48.67 24.28
N ALA A 12 58.88 -49.97 24.02
CA ALA A 12 57.81 -50.53 23.19
C ALA A 12 56.45 -50.42 23.89
N LEU A 13 56.36 -50.62 25.20
CA LEU A 13 55.12 -50.47 25.97
C LEU A 13 54.72 -48.99 26.12
N ILE A 14 55.67 -48.07 26.34
CA ILE A 14 55.39 -46.62 26.36
C ILE A 14 55.01 -46.12 24.97
N LEU A 15 55.65 -46.61 23.89
CA LEU A 15 55.27 -46.27 22.52
C LEU A 15 53.91 -46.88 22.15
N PHE A 16 53.59 -48.10 22.60
CA PHE A 16 52.29 -48.74 22.34
C PHE A 16 51.18 -48.08 23.16
N VAL A 17 51.41 -47.72 24.43
CA VAL A 17 50.45 -46.94 25.23
C VAL A 17 50.29 -45.52 24.66
N SER A 18 51.35 -44.90 24.14
CA SER A 18 51.28 -43.57 23.48
C SER A 18 50.62 -43.64 22.10
N ILE A 19 50.81 -44.70 21.33
CA ILE A 19 50.15 -44.92 20.04
C ILE A 19 48.69 -45.31 20.23
N VAL A 20 48.36 -46.14 21.24
CA VAL A 20 46.97 -46.49 21.57
C VAL A 20 46.23 -45.31 22.19
N SER A 21 46.87 -44.47 23.03
CA SER A 21 46.27 -43.22 23.50
C SER A 21 46.24 -42.12 22.42
N ALA A 22 47.10 -42.14 21.41
CA ALA A 22 46.95 -41.29 20.21
C ALA A 22 45.85 -41.79 19.26
N PHE A 23 45.63 -43.11 19.15
CA PHE A 23 44.58 -43.69 18.30
C PHE A 23 43.19 -43.73 18.97
N TRP A 24 43.11 -43.82 20.30
CA TRP A 24 41.84 -43.84 21.06
C TRP A 24 41.57 -42.55 21.84
N GLY A 25 42.59 -41.77 22.20
CA GLY A 25 42.42 -40.45 22.83
C GLY A 25 42.29 -39.29 21.82
N GLY A 26 42.53 -39.56 20.53
CA GLY A 26 42.45 -38.57 19.45
C GLY A 26 41.10 -38.46 18.74
N TYR A 27 40.10 -39.28 19.11
CA TYR A 27 38.78 -39.26 18.44
C TYR A 27 37.67 -38.56 19.23
N ASP A 28 37.80 -38.40 20.56
CA ASP A 28 36.75 -37.80 21.40
C ASP A 28 37.07 -36.40 21.94
N SER A 29 38.25 -35.83 21.66
CA SER A 29 38.69 -34.56 22.27
C SER A 29 39.13 -33.46 21.29
N CYS A 30 39.00 -33.66 19.97
CA CYS A 30 39.47 -32.70 18.96
C CYS A 30 38.38 -32.06 18.09
N TYR A 31 37.11 -32.45 18.22
CA TYR A 31 35.99 -31.73 17.61
C TYR A 31 35.25 -30.99 18.72
N GLY A 32 35.51 -29.68 18.85
CA GLY A 32 34.66 -28.81 19.66
C GLY A 32 33.21 -28.95 19.19
N GLN A 33 32.25 -28.82 20.11
CA GLN A 33 30.83 -28.82 19.72
C GLN A 33 30.61 -27.71 18.69
N PRO A 34 29.86 -27.97 17.60
CA PRO A 34 29.50 -26.92 16.66
C PRO A 34 28.81 -25.79 17.42
N GLN A 35 29.25 -24.57 17.17
CA GLN A 35 28.84 -23.38 17.93
C GLN A 35 27.65 -22.67 17.29
N VAL A 36 27.32 -23.00 16.04
CA VAL A 36 26.30 -22.31 15.25
C VAL A 36 25.35 -23.31 14.58
N VAL A 37 24.05 -23.06 14.68
CA VAL A 37 22.99 -23.76 13.92
C VAL A 37 22.42 -22.82 12.86
N CYS A 38 22.50 -23.23 11.60
CA CYS A 38 21.99 -22.50 10.45
C CYS A 38 20.73 -23.18 9.93
N LEU A 39 19.68 -22.41 9.62
CA LEU A 39 18.42 -22.95 9.10
C LEU A 39 18.01 -22.29 7.77
N THR A 40 17.99 -23.07 6.71
CA THR A 40 17.45 -22.67 5.40
C THR A 40 16.00 -23.12 5.24
N THR A 41 15.30 -22.47 4.31
CA THR A 41 13.95 -22.82 3.85
C THR A 41 14.07 -23.39 2.44
N THR A 42 13.31 -24.44 2.17
CA THR A 42 13.16 -24.89 0.78
C THR A 42 12.38 -23.84 0.00
N ARG A 43 13.00 -23.36 -1.09
CA ARG A 43 12.40 -22.33 -1.93
C ARG A 43 11.11 -22.81 -2.56
N MET A 44 10.07 -21.99 -2.52
CA MET A 44 8.90 -22.16 -3.37
C MET A 44 9.23 -21.69 -4.78
N PRO A 45 9.12 -22.55 -5.80
CA PRO A 45 9.25 -22.10 -7.17
C PRO A 45 8.10 -21.13 -7.49
N CYS A 46 8.41 -19.98 -8.08
CA CYS A 46 7.44 -18.95 -8.49
C CYS A 46 6.55 -19.37 -9.68
N THR A 47 6.64 -20.62 -10.12
CA THR A 47 5.85 -21.20 -11.21
C THR A 47 4.61 -21.87 -10.66
N VAL A 48 3.46 -21.20 -10.75
CA VAL A 48 2.16 -21.86 -10.57
C VAL A 48 1.87 -22.63 -11.84
N ASP A 49 2.23 -23.92 -11.88
CA ASP A 49 1.54 -24.81 -12.79
C ASP A 49 0.10 -24.92 -12.29
N ARG A 50 -0.89 -24.48 -13.08
CA ARG A 50 -2.30 -24.45 -12.67
C ARG A 50 -2.83 -25.84 -12.32
N THR A 51 -2.14 -26.92 -12.71
CA THR A 51 -2.46 -28.29 -12.28
C THR A 51 -1.95 -28.63 -10.87
N VAL A 52 -1.24 -27.71 -10.20
CA VAL A 52 -0.75 -27.80 -8.81
C VAL A 52 -1.75 -27.15 -7.83
N GLU A 53 -3.04 -27.07 -8.20
CA GLU A 53 -4.14 -26.78 -7.26
C GLU A 53 -4.14 -27.74 -6.04
N ASP A 54 -3.49 -28.89 -6.15
CA ASP A 54 -3.38 -29.91 -5.09
C ASP A 54 -2.18 -29.74 -4.13
N ARG A 55 -1.22 -28.83 -4.38
CA ARG A 55 -0.08 -28.56 -3.46
C ARG A 55 0.13 -27.07 -3.19
N TYR A 56 -0.77 -26.54 -2.38
CA TYR A 56 -0.58 -25.65 -1.24
C TYR A 56 0.62 -24.70 -1.19
N VAL A 57 0.28 -23.43 -1.05
CA VAL A 57 1.17 -22.34 -0.72
C VAL A 57 1.03 -22.04 0.79
N PRO A 58 1.94 -22.48 1.68
CA PRO A 58 1.85 -22.21 3.10
C PRO A 58 1.95 -20.71 3.37
N ASN A 59 1.08 -20.25 4.27
CA ASN A 59 1.14 -18.93 4.84
C ASN A 59 2.51 -18.73 5.53
N THR A 60 3.18 -17.64 5.20
CA THR A 60 4.54 -17.28 5.65
C THR A 60 4.59 -17.24 7.18
N PHE A 61 3.51 -16.83 7.84
CA PHE A 61 3.45 -16.78 9.31
C PHE A 61 3.58 -18.16 9.94
N ASP A 62 2.77 -19.10 9.46
CA ASP A 62 2.69 -20.45 10.01
C ASP A 62 3.99 -21.21 9.78
N ARG A 63 4.64 -20.97 8.62
CA ARG A 63 6.01 -21.42 8.36
C ARG A 63 6.97 -20.88 9.42
N GLU A 64 6.99 -19.56 9.63
CA GLU A 64 7.93 -18.94 10.56
C GLU A 64 7.68 -19.35 12.01
N ILE A 65 6.44 -19.55 12.45
CA ILE A 65 6.16 -20.08 13.80
C ILE A 65 6.87 -21.42 14.04
N VAL A 66 6.84 -22.35 13.08
CA VAL A 66 7.51 -23.65 13.23
C VAL A 66 9.03 -23.53 13.09
N ARG A 67 9.52 -22.75 12.12
CA ARG A 67 10.95 -22.53 11.90
C ARG A 67 11.63 -21.87 13.10
N GLN A 68 11.03 -20.78 13.59
CA GLN A 68 11.56 -20.05 14.73
C GLN A 68 11.52 -20.91 15.99
N ALA A 69 10.52 -21.77 16.17
CA ALA A 69 10.50 -22.74 17.27
C ALA A 69 11.71 -23.69 17.26
N PHE A 70 12.15 -24.16 16.09
CA PHE A 70 13.38 -24.96 15.98
C PHE A 70 14.64 -24.16 16.34
N LEU A 71 14.76 -22.92 15.86
CA LEU A 71 15.89 -22.04 16.20
C LEU A 71 15.91 -21.70 17.70
N LEU A 72 14.75 -21.47 18.30
CA LEU A 72 14.59 -21.30 19.75
C LEU A 72 15.06 -22.55 20.51
N ALA A 73 14.77 -23.76 20.02
CA ALA A 73 15.28 -24.98 20.64
C ALA A 73 16.81 -25.05 20.60
N ALA A 74 17.42 -24.77 19.45
CA ALA A 74 18.87 -24.74 19.30
C ALA A 74 19.50 -23.74 20.27
N ARG A 75 19.04 -22.49 20.24
CA ARG A 75 19.60 -21.42 21.07
C ARG A 75 19.34 -21.63 22.56
N ASP A 76 18.08 -21.78 22.93
CA ASP A 76 17.67 -21.63 24.32
C ASP A 76 17.73 -22.95 25.10
N VAL A 77 17.96 -24.10 24.46
CA VAL A 77 18.22 -25.38 25.12
C VAL A 77 19.70 -25.75 25.03
N PHE A 78 20.31 -25.62 23.85
CA PHE A 78 21.70 -26.05 23.62
C PHE A 78 22.73 -24.93 23.78
N GLY A 79 22.31 -23.66 23.91
CA GLY A 79 23.23 -22.53 24.10
C GLY A 79 24.10 -22.25 22.89
N VAL A 80 23.68 -22.68 21.69
CA VAL A 80 24.40 -22.43 20.43
C VAL A 80 23.83 -21.19 19.74
N SER A 81 24.68 -20.49 19.00
CA SER A 81 24.25 -19.35 18.18
C SER A 81 23.41 -19.83 17.00
N THR A 82 22.53 -18.98 16.48
CA THR A 82 21.70 -19.32 15.33
C THR A 82 21.98 -18.42 14.12
N ARG A 83 21.71 -18.94 12.92
CA ARG A 83 21.63 -18.19 11.67
C ARG A 83 20.35 -18.55 10.94
N ASP A 84 19.63 -17.52 10.52
CA ASP A 84 18.32 -17.66 9.91
C ASP A 84 18.29 -17.04 8.51
N GLU A 85 17.96 -17.86 7.51
CA GLU A 85 17.85 -17.42 6.13
C GLU A 85 16.70 -16.42 5.95
N SER A 86 15.63 -16.56 6.75
CA SER A 86 14.52 -15.60 6.77
C SER A 86 14.95 -14.22 7.23
N LEU A 87 16.06 -14.09 7.96
CA LEU A 87 16.68 -12.83 8.36
C LEU A 87 17.80 -12.36 7.43
N ARG A 88 17.99 -13.02 6.28
CA ARG A 88 19.06 -12.77 5.29
C ARG A 88 20.47 -12.81 5.89
N GLU A 89 20.64 -13.62 6.94
CA GLU A 89 21.95 -13.89 7.52
C GLU A 89 22.81 -14.74 6.56
N PRO A 90 24.15 -14.59 6.56
CA PRO A 90 25.03 -15.44 5.79
C PRO A 90 24.84 -16.92 6.15
N MET A 91 24.68 -17.76 5.13
CA MET A 91 24.59 -19.21 5.26
C MET A 91 25.89 -19.86 4.77
N PRO A 92 26.38 -20.94 5.42
CA PRO A 92 27.46 -21.73 4.85
C PRO A 92 26.92 -22.56 3.67
N GLU A 93 27.75 -22.83 2.66
CA GLU A 93 27.36 -23.69 1.51
C GLU A 93 27.07 -25.14 1.95
N GLN A 94 27.75 -25.59 3.01
CA GLN A 94 27.61 -26.92 3.59
C GLN A 94 27.96 -26.87 5.08
N THR A 95 27.55 -27.89 5.84
CA THR A 95 27.96 -28.04 7.25
C THR A 95 29.48 -28.00 7.40
N THR A 96 29.96 -27.28 8.40
CA THR A 96 31.37 -27.16 8.78
C THR A 96 31.60 -27.75 10.18
N ASN A 97 32.84 -27.73 10.66
CA ASN A 97 33.15 -28.13 12.05
C ASN A 97 32.53 -27.18 13.09
N THR A 98 32.13 -25.98 12.69
CA THR A 98 31.67 -24.89 13.56
C THR A 98 30.20 -24.55 13.34
N ALA A 99 29.65 -24.86 12.16
CA ALA A 99 28.28 -24.54 11.77
C ALA A 99 27.52 -25.75 11.20
N MET A 100 26.34 -26.04 11.74
CA MET A 100 25.45 -27.10 11.25
C MET A 100 24.36 -26.53 10.36
N LEU A 101 24.23 -27.02 9.13
CA LEU A 101 23.23 -26.57 8.18
C LEU A 101 22.01 -27.52 8.16
N PHE A 102 20.85 -26.97 8.51
CA PHE A 102 19.56 -27.66 8.45
C PHE A 102 18.67 -27.03 7.39
N ALA A 103 17.79 -27.84 6.81
CA ALA A 103 16.72 -27.39 5.94
C ALA A 103 15.38 -27.76 6.58
N MET A 104 14.42 -26.84 6.55
CA MET A 104 13.06 -27.10 6.98
C MET A 104 12.07 -26.79 5.87
N ASP A 105 11.27 -27.80 5.52
CA ASP A 105 10.07 -27.68 4.72
C ASP A 105 8.88 -27.49 5.67
N VAL A 106 8.07 -26.47 5.44
CA VAL A 106 6.77 -26.33 6.10
C VAL A 106 5.73 -26.15 5.02
N ALA A 107 4.64 -26.90 5.07
CA ALA A 107 3.52 -26.87 4.13
C ALA A 107 2.19 -26.76 4.88
N ASN A 108 1.16 -26.19 4.24
CA ASN A 108 -0.18 -26.06 4.82
C ASN A 108 -1.19 -26.73 3.89
N LEU A 109 -1.71 -27.92 4.24
CA LEU A 109 -2.67 -28.62 3.38
C LEU A 109 -4.10 -28.08 3.57
N GLN A 110 -5.01 -28.27 2.58
CA GLN A 110 -6.47 -27.93 2.66
C GLN A 110 -7.12 -28.56 3.89
N THR A 111 -6.47 -29.57 4.49
CA THR A 111 -6.91 -30.36 5.63
C THR A 111 -6.86 -29.62 6.97
N LYS A 112 -6.61 -28.30 6.99
CA LYS A 112 -6.55 -27.51 8.22
C LYS A 112 -5.39 -27.98 9.11
N GLN A 113 -4.17 -28.12 8.56
CA GLN A 113 -3.00 -28.50 9.35
C GLN A 113 -1.69 -27.96 8.75
N ILE A 114 -0.71 -27.69 9.62
CA ILE A 114 0.66 -27.35 9.24
C ILE A 114 1.48 -28.63 9.28
N GLU A 115 2.08 -29.03 8.15
CA GLU A 115 3.03 -30.13 8.08
C GLU A 115 4.45 -29.57 8.05
N TYR A 116 5.38 -30.23 8.72
CA TYR A 116 6.78 -29.84 8.65
C TYR A 116 7.69 -31.05 8.47
N GLU A 117 8.79 -30.87 7.76
CA GLU A 117 9.90 -31.81 7.64
C GLU A 117 11.21 -31.10 7.95
N LEU A 118 11.98 -31.62 8.90
CA LEU A 118 13.30 -31.12 9.27
C LEU A 118 14.38 -32.08 8.78
N ARG A 119 15.36 -31.54 8.06
CA ARG A 119 16.46 -32.30 7.44
C ARG A 119 17.81 -31.76 7.86
N PHE A 120 18.79 -32.66 7.91
CA PHE A 120 20.21 -32.35 8.07
C PHE A 120 21.00 -33.06 6.96
N GLY A 121 21.51 -32.28 6.00
CA GLY A 121 21.85 -32.81 4.67
C GLY A 121 20.64 -33.50 4.05
N ASP A 122 20.84 -34.69 3.46
CA ASP A 122 19.74 -35.47 2.86
C ASP A 122 18.91 -36.26 3.89
N LYS A 123 19.33 -36.29 5.16
CA LYS A 123 18.69 -37.10 6.21
C LYS A 123 17.48 -36.37 6.79
N LEU A 124 16.30 -36.98 6.67
CA LEU A 124 15.11 -36.59 7.41
C LEU A 124 15.30 -36.90 8.91
N LEU A 125 15.23 -35.88 9.75
CA LEU A 125 15.36 -36.03 11.21
C LEU A 125 14.01 -36.20 11.87
N THR A 126 13.05 -35.34 11.52
CA THR A 126 11.69 -35.42 12.04
C THR A 126 10.70 -34.88 11.02
N LYS A 127 9.47 -35.40 11.09
CA LYS A 127 8.31 -34.96 10.33
C LYS A 127 7.10 -34.94 11.26
N GLY A 128 6.29 -33.90 11.20
CA GLY A 128 5.13 -33.78 12.07
C GLY A 128 4.00 -32.97 11.46
N ILE A 129 2.88 -32.94 12.20
CA ILE A 129 1.67 -32.21 11.85
C ILE A 129 1.22 -31.40 13.08
N ILE A 130 0.88 -30.13 12.86
CA ILE A 130 0.20 -29.25 13.81
C ILE A 130 -1.23 -29.04 13.30
N PRO A 131 -2.27 -29.56 13.98
CA PRO A 131 -3.65 -29.38 13.53
C PRO A 131 -4.10 -27.93 13.76
N TYR A 132 -4.82 -27.34 12.79
CA TYR A 132 -5.55 -26.10 13.02
C TYR A 132 -6.86 -26.39 13.73
N GLN A 133 -6.99 -25.85 14.94
CA GLN A 133 -8.26 -25.78 15.63
C GLN A 133 -8.91 -24.43 15.30
N PHE A 134 -9.91 -24.44 14.43
CA PHE A 134 -10.76 -23.27 14.26
C PHE A 134 -11.65 -23.15 15.50
N SER A 135 -11.41 -22.13 16.34
CA SER A 135 -12.34 -21.74 17.38
C SER A 135 -13.13 -20.51 16.92
N SER A 136 -14.36 -20.33 17.43
CA SER A 136 -15.12 -19.10 17.19
C SER A 136 -14.54 -17.91 17.98
N THR A 137 -13.75 -18.18 19.02
CA THR A 137 -13.29 -17.21 20.02
C THR A 137 -11.90 -16.61 19.74
N HIS A 138 -11.01 -17.29 19.01
CA HIS A 138 -9.69 -16.79 18.62
C HIS A 138 -9.19 -17.45 17.32
N SER A 139 -8.22 -16.85 16.62
CA SER A 139 -7.62 -17.52 15.45
C SER A 139 -6.86 -18.79 15.84
N THR A 140 -6.53 -19.58 14.83
CA THR A 140 -5.68 -20.78 14.92
C THR A 140 -4.25 -20.48 15.40
N LEU A 141 -3.88 -19.21 15.52
CA LEU A 141 -2.53 -18.75 15.80
C LEU A 141 -2.06 -19.10 17.20
N ILE A 142 -2.89 -18.88 18.22
CA ILE A 142 -2.57 -19.23 19.62
C ILE A 142 -2.26 -20.73 19.70
N THR A 143 -3.13 -21.57 19.13
CA THR A 143 -2.93 -23.04 19.12
C THR A 143 -1.66 -23.45 18.37
N SER A 144 -1.36 -22.80 17.24
CA SER A 144 -0.16 -23.09 16.46
C SER A 144 1.11 -22.69 17.21
N ALA A 145 1.11 -21.53 17.87
CA ALA A 145 2.21 -21.07 18.71
C ALA A 145 2.43 -21.97 19.93
N ASP A 146 1.36 -22.37 20.62
CA ASP A 146 1.43 -23.28 21.77
C ASP A 146 2.03 -24.63 21.37
N ARG A 147 1.59 -25.18 20.22
CA ARG A 147 2.12 -26.45 19.72
C ARG A 147 3.57 -26.30 19.24
N ALA A 148 3.92 -25.23 18.54
CA ALA A 148 5.27 -24.99 18.07
C ALA A 148 6.25 -24.78 19.23
N GLU A 149 5.85 -24.05 20.27
CA GLU A 149 6.67 -23.90 21.49
C GLU A 149 6.87 -25.27 22.16
N GLN A 150 5.83 -26.11 22.24
CA GLN A 150 5.97 -27.47 22.76
C GLN A 150 6.99 -28.29 21.95
N LEU A 151 6.96 -28.22 20.62
CA LEU A 151 7.95 -28.89 19.74
C LEU A 151 9.37 -28.38 20.00
N ALA A 152 9.53 -27.08 20.31
CA ALA A 152 10.81 -26.49 20.69
C ALA A 152 11.40 -27.08 21.99
N ARG A 153 10.59 -27.75 22.81
CA ARG A 153 11.00 -28.43 24.04
C ARG A 153 11.08 -29.95 23.92
N THR A 154 10.47 -30.53 22.87
CA THR A 154 10.44 -31.98 22.66
C THR A 154 11.12 -32.38 21.34
N ASP A 155 10.37 -32.41 20.25
CA ASP A 155 10.73 -33.12 19.02
C ASP A 155 11.95 -32.47 18.35
N PHE A 156 12.05 -31.14 18.42
CA PHE A 156 13.22 -30.42 17.92
C PHE A 156 14.44 -30.60 18.81
N VAL A 157 14.27 -30.69 20.13
CA VAL A 157 15.37 -31.03 21.04
C VAL A 157 15.91 -32.42 20.74
N ASP A 158 15.04 -33.40 20.51
CA ASP A 158 15.45 -34.77 20.19
C ASP A 158 16.09 -34.88 18.80
N ALA A 159 15.61 -34.10 17.82
CA ALA A 159 16.25 -33.98 16.51
C ALA A 159 17.67 -33.41 16.62
N LEU A 160 17.88 -32.36 17.42
CA LEU A 160 19.19 -31.74 17.64
C LEU A 160 20.16 -32.69 18.40
N LYS A 161 19.67 -33.44 19.40
CA LYS A 161 20.47 -34.48 20.07
C LYS A 161 20.92 -35.58 19.10
N THR A 162 20.04 -35.97 18.17
CA THR A 162 20.32 -37.03 17.17
C THR A 162 21.49 -36.70 16.25
N VAL A 163 21.79 -35.42 16.06
CA VAL A 163 22.93 -34.93 15.26
C VAL A 163 24.12 -34.51 16.12
N GLY A 164 24.09 -34.79 17.42
CA GLY A 164 25.26 -34.70 18.32
C GLY A 164 25.35 -33.43 19.17
N LEU A 165 24.36 -32.54 19.13
CA LEU A 165 24.32 -31.38 20.04
C LEU A 165 24.08 -31.84 21.48
N ARG A 166 24.76 -31.20 22.44
CA ARG A 166 24.59 -31.47 23.87
C ARG A 166 24.12 -30.18 24.54
N ALA A 167 23.22 -30.32 25.52
CA ALA A 167 22.70 -29.17 26.24
C ALA A 167 23.85 -28.41 26.91
N ALA A 168 23.82 -27.07 26.83
CA ALA A 168 24.79 -26.24 27.52
C ALA A 168 24.69 -26.48 29.03
N GLY A 169 25.82 -26.75 29.69
CA GLY A 169 25.88 -26.71 31.14
C GLY A 169 25.71 -25.27 31.61
N ARG A 170 24.65 -24.98 32.36
CA ARG A 170 24.35 -23.64 32.86
C ARG A 170 24.80 -23.50 34.30
N ASP A 171 25.29 -22.31 34.65
CA ASP A 171 25.53 -21.95 36.03
C ASP A 171 24.22 -21.51 36.69
N GLU A 172 23.48 -22.47 37.24
CA GLU A 172 22.26 -22.19 38.02
C GLU A 172 22.55 -21.52 39.38
N SER A 173 23.82 -21.33 39.76
CA SER A 173 24.19 -20.78 41.07
C SER A 173 24.15 -19.25 41.13
N THR A 174 24.17 -18.57 39.97
CA THR A 174 24.10 -17.11 39.88
C THR A 174 22.64 -16.65 39.72
N PRO A 175 22.11 -15.78 40.60
CA PRO A 175 20.74 -15.32 40.50
C PRO A 175 20.54 -14.54 39.18
N PRO A 176 19.45 -14.79 38.44
CA PRO A 176 19.20 -14.13 37.18
C PRO A 176 19.08 -12.62 37.37
N LYS A 177 19.84 -11.86 36.58
CA LYS A 177 19.82 -10.40 36.59
C LYS A 177 19.67 -9.89 35.16
N LEU A 178 18.67 -9.02 34.95
CA LEU A 178 18.48 -8.31 33.71
C LEU A 178 19.37 -7.05 33.69
N PRO A 179 20.13 -6.77 32.62
CA PRO A 179 20.83 -5.51 32.44
C PRO A 179 19.89 -4.30 32.57
N ALA A 180 20.33 -3.24 33.25
CA ALA A 180 19.50 -2.07 33.56
C ALA A 180 19.13 -1.25 32.30
N GLU A 181 19.90 -1.43 31.23
CA GLU A 181 19.78 -0.72 29.96
C GLU A 181 18.65 -1.27 29.07
N ILE A 182 18.16 -2.49 29.32
CA ILE A 182 17.14 -3.13 28.48
C ILE A 182 15.82 -2.36 28.52
N GLU A 183 15.32 -2.01 29.71
CA GLU A 183 14.02 -1.36 29.83
C GLU A 183 13.99 0.04 29.18
N PRO A 184 14.98 0.94 29.39
CA PRO A 184 15.09 2.18 28.65
C PRO A 184 15.09 2.00 27.13
N ARG A 185 15.78 0.98 26.61
CA ARG A 185 15.83 0.68 25.17
C ARG A 185 14.51 0.16 24.63
N LEU A 186 13.81 -0.70 25.38
CA LEU A 186 12.48 -1.20 24.99
C LEU A 186 11.44 -0.08 24.87
N ARG A 187 11.62 1.03 25.60
CA ARG A 187 10.77 2.23 25.51
C ARG A 187 11.04 3.08 24.27
N GLN A 188 12.18 2.89 23.59
CA GLN A 188 12.56 3.66 22.40
C GLN A 188 12.05 2.98 21.14
N MET A 189 11.18 3.65 20.38
CA MET A 189 10.56 3.11 19.16
C MET A 189 11.49 3.28 17.94
N ASP A 190 12.68 2.69 18.01
CA ASP A 190 13.66 2.69 16.93
C ASP A 190 14.33 1.31 16.79
N VAL A 191 14.84 1.02 15.58
CA VAL A 191 15.34 -0.32 15.24
C VAL A 191 16.59 -0.72 16.03
N VAL A 192 17.49 0.23 16.31
CA VAL A 192 18.80 -0.07 16.92
C VAL A 192 18.63 -0.38 18.40
N SER A 193 17.82 0.40 19.10
CA SER A 193 17.51 0.21 20.52
C SER A 193 16.81 -1.11 20.77
N GLN A 194 15.83 -1.48 19.93
CA GLN A 194 15.16 -2.78 20.04
C GLN A 194 16.12 -3.93 19.75
N PHE A 195 16.96 -3.84 18.70
CA PHE A 195 17.99 -4.83 18.42
C PHE A 195 18.94 -5.05 19.62
N LEU A 196 19.42 -3.97 20.23
CA LEU A 196 20.33 -4.03 21.38
C LEU A 196 19.66 -4.59 22.63
N ALA A 197 18.41 -4.22 22.91
CA ALA A 197 17.64 -4.77 24.03
C ALA A 197 17.44 -6.29 23.90
N ILE A 198 17.06 -6.75 22.70
CA ILE A 198 16.90 -8.18 22.40
C ILE A 198 18.24 -8.90 22.57
N ARG A 199 19.33 -8.34 22.07
CA ARG A 199 20.65 -8.94 22.17
C ARG A 199 21.12 -9.11 23.62
N GLN A 200 20.92 -8.08 24.45
CA GLN A 200 21.23 -8.16 25.88
C GLN A 200 20.32 -9.15 26.62
N ALA A 201 19.05 -9.27 26.22
CA ALA A 201 18.15 -10.25 26.81
C ALA A 201 18.56 -11.69 26.47
N HIS A 202 18.98 -11.95 25.23
CA HIS A 202 19.56 -13.25 24.84
C HIS A 202 20.86 -13.56 25.59
N GLN A 203 21.74 -12.56 25.73
CA GLN A 203 22.96 -12.71 26.52
C GLN A 203 22.65 -13.08 27.98
N ALA A 204 21.66 -12.41 28.60
CA ALA A 204 21.23 -12.73 29.96
C ALA A 204 20.67 -14.17 30.08
N ILE A 205 19.97 -14.68 29.06
CA ILE A 205 19.52 -16.09 29.04
C ILE A 205 20.70 -17.05 28.88
N ALA A 206 21.68 -16.71 28.04
CA ALA A 206 22.88 -17.52 27.87
C ALA A 206 23.72 -17.61 29.16
N GLU A 207 23.84 -16.49 29.89
CA GLU A 207 24.66 -16.40 31.12
C GLU A 207 23.95 -16.94 32.37
N HIS A 208 22.64 -16.72 32.50
CA HIS A 208 21.89 -16.99 33.74
C HIS A 208 20.73 -17.97 33.56
N GLY A 209 20.53 -18.52 32.37
CA GLY A 209 19.39 -19.36 32.04
C GLY A 209 18.10 -18.58 31.80
N GLU A 210 17.08 -19.30 31.34
CA GLU A 210 15.75 -18.74 31.06
C GLU A 210 15.09 -18.25 32.36
N HIS A 211 14.63 -17.00 32.36
CA HIS A 211 13.88 -16.41 33.46
C HIS A 211 12.87 -15.38 32.96
N GLY A 212 11.78 -15.19 33.69
CA GLY A 212 10.62 -14.37 33.27
C GLY A 212 10.97 -12.98 32.72
N PRO A 213 11.76 -12.15 33.44
CA PRO A 213 12.14 -10.82 32.96
C PRO A 213 12.83 -10.80 31.59
N ALA A 214 13.76 -11.72 31.31
CA ALA A 214 14.42 -11.78 30.00
C ALA A 214 13.47 -12.25 28.89
N VAL A 215 12.61 -13.24 29.16
CA VAL A 215 11.60 -13.72 28.19
C VAL A 215 10.56 -12.63 27.90
N ALA A 216 10.14 -11.87 28.92
CA ALA A 216 9.27 -10.71 28.76
C ALA A 216 9.92 -9.62 27.88
N ALA A 217 11.20 -9.32 28.11
CA ALA A 217 11.97 -8.37 27.29
C ALA A 217 12.08 -8.83 25.83
N LEU A 218 12.33 -10.12 25.58
CA LEU A 218 12.35 -10.70 24.23
C LEU A 218 10.99 -10.60 23.53
N THR A 219 9.90 -10.86 24.27
CA THR A 219 8.53 -10.74 23.74
C THR A 219 8.26 -9.31 23.25
N MET A 220 8.55 -8.31 24.08
CA MET A 220 8.36 -6.90 23.71
C MET A 220 9.31 -6.45 22.60
N GLY A 221 10.60 -6.78 22.73
CA GLY A 221 11.62 -6.35 21.78
C GLY A 221 11.35 -6.86 20.37
N TYR A 222 11.05 -8.16 20.21
CA TYR A 222 10.70 -8.72 18.91
C TYR A 222 9.37 -8.19 18.37
N ALA A 223 8.38 -7.93 19.23
CA ALA A 223 7.11 -7.33 18.80
C ALA A 223 7.32 -5.91 18.25
N ASN A 224 8.13 -5.10 18.93
CA ASN A 224 8.49 -3.76 18.49
C ASN A 224 9.29 -3.83 17.18
N LEU A 225 10.30 -4.68 17.10
CA LEU A 225 11.14 -4.81 15.91
C LEU A 225 10.34 -5.28 14.69
N SER A 226 9.45 -6.26 14.86
CA SER A 226 8.48 -6.65 13.84
C SER A 226 7.75 -5.43 13.29
N GLN A 227 7.16 -4.63 14.19
CA GLN A 227 6.30 -3.55 13.77
C GLN A 227 7.06 -2.36 13.17
N LEU A 228 8.31 -2.14 13.59
CA LEU A 228 9.20 -1.14 13.00
C LEU A 228 9.66 -1.53 11.59
N THR A 229 9.59 -2.83 11.24
CA THR A 229 10.18 -3.39 10.01
C THR A 229 9.15 -3.93 9.02
N CYS A 230 7.85 -3.94 9.36
CA CYS A 230 6.77 -4.49 8.51
C CYS A 230 6.53 -3.73 7.19
N PHE A 231 7.30 -2.67 6.91
CA PHE A 231 7.23 -1.87 5.67
C PHE A 231 8.45 -2.10 4.78
N TYR A 232 9.42 -2.88 5.26
CA TYR A 232 10.59 -3.25 4.48
C TYR A 232 10.19 -4.10 3.30
N HIS A 233 11.02 -4.13 2.27
CA HIS A 233 10.68 -4.82 1.03
C HIS A 233 10.83 -6.34 1.17
N MET A 234 11.69 -6.76 2.09
CA MET A 234 11.87 -8.15 2.47
C MET A 234 11.12 -8.49 3.77
N SER A 235 10.62 -9.72 3.89
CA SER A 235 9.74 -10.20 4.98
C SER A 235 10.48 -10.57 6.28
N LEU A 236 11.44 -9.75 6.71
CA LEU A 236 12.20 -9.97 7.95
C LEU A 236 11.28 -9.91 9.19
N ASP A 237 10.25 -9.07 9.11
CA ASP A 237 9.27 -8.82 10.16
C ASP A 237 8.55 -10.09 10.61
N VAL A 238 8.19 -10.98 9.68
CA VAL A 238 7.43 -12.21 9.99
C VAL A 238 8.22 -13.15 10.91
N ALA A 239 9.54 -13.23 10.77
CA ALA A 239 10.39 -13.99 11.68
C ALA A 239 10.40 -13.36 13.09
N PHE A 240 10.43 -12.02 13.19
CA PHE A 240 10.32 -11.32 14.48
C PHE A 240 8.94 -11.51 15.11
N GLN A 241 7.87 -11.49 14.32
CA GLN A 241 6.50 -11.76 14.78
C GLN A 241 6.40 -13.14 15.41
N ALA A 242 6.90 -14.17 14.72
CA ALA A 242 6.93 -15.53 15.21
C ALA A 242 7.72 -15.65 16.52
N ARG A 243 8.91 -15.04 16.60
CA ARG A 243 9.72 -15.01 17.84
C ARG A 243 8.98 -14.32 18.99
N ALA A 244 8.33 -13.19 18.75
CA ALA A 244 7.59 -12.46 19.78
C ALA A 244 6.48 -13.31 20.39
N ILE A 245 5.66 -13.97 19.56
CA ILE A 245 4.57 -14.82 20.04
C ILE A 245 5.11 -16.06 20.76
N LEU A 246 6.12 -16.73 20.22
CA LEU A 246 6.72 -17.91 20.85
C LEU A 246 7.28 -17.60 22.24
N TYR A 247 7.95 -16.46 22.41
CA TYR A 247 8.42 -16.02 23.72
C TYR A 247 7.27 -15.63 24.67
N GLY A 248 6.22 -14.98 24.17
CA GLY A 248 5.02 -14.71 24.96
C GLY A 248 4.35 -15.99 25.45
N THR A 249 4.20 -16.99 24.57
CA THR A 249 3.70 -18.33 24.91
C THR A 249 4.60 -19.03 25.91
N ARG A 250 5.92 -18.96 25.73
CA ARG A 250 6.89 -19.50 26.69
C ARG A 250 6.74 -18.87 28.08
N LEU A 251 6.54 -17.56 28.15
CA LEU A 251 6.33 -16.86 29.42
C LEU A 251 5.07 -17.33 30.15
N ILE A 252 3.99 -17.58 29.40
CA ILE A 252 2.75 -18.17 29.94
C ILE A 252 3.02 -19.56 30.52
N GLN A 253 3.76 -20.41 29.80
CA GLN A 253 4.08 -21.77 30.29
C GLN A 253 4.99 -21.77 31.52
N MET A 254 5.91 -20.80 31.62
CA MET A 254 6.77 -20.66 32.80
C MET A 254 5.98 -20.25 34.05
N TYR A 255 4.92 -19.46 33.89
CA TYR A 255 4.13 -18.91 34.99
C TYR A 255 2.61 -18.96 34.69
N PRO A 256 2.00 -20.16 34.60
CA PRO A 256 0.62 -20.32 34.14
C PRO A 256 -0.42 -19.68 35.07
N GLU A 257 -0.10 -19.52 36.35
CA GLU A 257 -0.96 -18.87 37.35
C GLU A 257 -0.72 -17.34 37.44
N SER A 258 0.16 -16.80 36.62
CA SER A 258 0.48 -15.37 36.58
C SER A 258 -0.18 -14.69 35.38
N PRO A 259 -0.80 -13.50 35.54
CA PRO A 259 -1.31 -12.73 34.41
C PRO A 259 -0.18 -12.16 33.52
N LEU A 260 1.08 -12.20 33.99
CA LEU A 260 2.21 -11.54 33.33
C LEU A 260 2.48 -12.06 31.91
N GLY A 261 2.43 -13.38 31.72
CA GLY A 261 2.65 -14.00 30.41
C GLY A 261 1.60 -13.56 29.39
N TYR A 262 0.34 -13.60 29.81
CA TYR A 262 -0.80 -13.18 28.98
C TYR A 262 -0.72 -11.70 28.63
N TRP A 263 -0.36 -10.82 29.56
CA TRP A 263 -0.17 -9.40 29.24
C TRP A 263 0.91 -9.15 28.20
N HIS A 264 2.05 -9.84 28.27
CA HIS A 264 3.14 -9.66 27.30
C HIS A 264 2.81 -10.27 25.94
N ARG A 265 2.08 -11.40 25.89
CA ARG A 265 1.60 -11.94 24.62
C ARG A 265 0.50 -11.06 24.01
N ALA A 266 -0.38 -10.47 24.82
CA ALA A 266 -1.32 -9.44 24.39
C ALA A 266 -0.61 -8.20 23.81
N TYR A 267 0.49 -7.74 24.44
CA TYR A 267 1.34 -6.68 23.88
C TYR A 267 1.82 -7.06 22.47
N ALA A 268 2.39 -8.26 22.31
CA ALA A 268 2.84 -8.74 21.00
C ALA A 268 1.70 -8.76 19.98
N PHE A 269 0.55 -9.33 20.33
CA PHE A 269 -0.62 -9.36 19.45
C PHE A 269 -1.10 -7.96 19.05
N THR A 270 -1.15 -6.99 19.98
CA THR A 270 -1.50 -5.60 19.65
C THR A 270 -0.51 -4.98 18.67
N MET A 271 0.79 -5.15 18.89
CA MET A 271 1.82 -4.61 17.98
C MET A 271 1.75 -5.23 16.59
N LEU A 272 1.30 -6.48 16.49
CA LEU A 272 1.10 -7.23 15.24
C LEU A 272 -0.24 -6.91 14.53
N GLY A 273 -1.12 -6.12 15.16
CA GLY A 273 -2.47 -5.85 14.65
C GLY A 273 -3.47 -7.02 14.84
N LEU A 274 -3.19 -7.93 15.76
CA LEU A 274 -4.02 -9.10 16.09
C LEU A 274 -4.87 -8.81 17.33
N THR A 275 -5.74 -7.79 17.23
CA THR A 275 -6.44 -7.25 18.41
C THR A 275 -7.42 -8.25 19.05
N LYS A 276 -8.01 -9.17 18.28
CA LYS A 276 -8.89 -10.22 18.82
C LYS A 276 -8.12 -11.16 19.77
N GLU A 277 -6.95 -11.62 19.36
CA GLU A 277 -6.07 -12.46 20.18
C GLU A 277 -5.56 -11.69 21.40
N SER A 278 -5.24 -10.41 21.22
CA SER A 278 -4.83 -9.54 22.33
C SER A 278 -5.93 -9.38 23.37
N ILE A 279 -7.17 -9.11 22.94
CA ILE A 279 -8.35 -9.01 23.83
C ILE A 279 -8.55 -10.32 24.59
N TYR A 280 -8.47 -11.47 23.90
CA TYR A 280 -8.58 -12.78 24.53
C TYR A 280 -7.55 -12.99 25.65
N ASP A 281 -6.28 -12.65 25.40
CA ASP A 281 -5.22 -12.75 26.41
C ASP A 281 -5.42 -11.75 27.55
N LEU A 282 -5.89 -10.52 27.28
CA LEU A 282 -6.21 -9.52 28.30
C LEU A 282 -7.35 -9.98 29.23
N GLU A 283 -8.44 -10.53 28.68
CA GLU A 283 -9.57 -11.06 29.44
C GLU A 283 -9.16 -12.28 30.29
N THR A 284 -8.32 -13.15 29.72
CA THR A 284 -7.75 -14.30 30.44
C THR A 284 -6.87 -13.82 31.58
N ALA A 285 -6.01 -12.83 31.34
CA ALA A 285 -5.15 -12.23 32.36
C ALA A 285 -5.99 -11.56 33.47
N ASP A 286 -7.08 -10.88 33.14
CA ASP A 286 -7.97 -10.24 34.12
C ASP A 286 -8.65 -11.29 35.02
N THR A 287 -9.06 -12.42 34.45
CA THR A 287 -9.61 -13.56 35.19
C THR A 287 -8.58 -14.16 36.16
N ILE A 288 -7.33 -14.33 35.69
CA ILE A 288 -6.24 -14.82 36.53
C ILE A 288 -5.89 -13.81 37.62
N ALA A 289 -5.77 -12.52 37.30
CA ALA A 289 -5.44 -11.45 38.24
C ALA A 289 -6.50 -11.29 39.34
N ALA A 290 -7.77 -11.55 39.04
CA ALA A 290 -8.84 -11.58 40.04
C ALA A 290 -8.65 -12.69 41.09
N SER A 291 -8.07 -13.83 40.69
CA SER A 291 -7.80 -14.98 41.58
C SER A 291 -6.41 -14.94 42.21
N HIS A 292 -5.43 -14.40 41.47
CA HIS A 292 -4.01 -14.32 41.82
C HIS A 292 -3.49 -12.91 41.51
N PRO A 293 -3.73 -11.93 42.41
CA PRO A 293 -3.33 -10.55 42.19
C PRO A 293 -1.81 -10.44 41.94
N PRO A 294 -1.40 -9.80 40.84
CA PRO A 294 0.01 -9.66 40.50
C PRO A 294 0.69 -8.68 41.45
N ARG A 295 2.00 -8.90 41.69
CA ARG A 295 2.80 -7.97 42.51
C ARG A 295 2.96 -6.60 41.86
N THR A 296 3.03 -6.57 40.53
CA THR A 296 3.23 -5.36 39.73
C THR A 296 2.50 -5.49 38.40
N THR A 297 1.76 -4.46 38.01
CA THR A 297 1.15 -4.35 36.69
C THR A 297 2.09 -3.59 35.76
N PRO A 298 2.31 -4.03 34.50
CA PRO A 298 3.12 -3.29 33.55
C PRO A 298 2.57 -1.87 33.31
N PRO A 299 3.41 -0.82 33.38
CA PRO A 299 2.93 0.56 33.21
C PRO A 299 2.35 0.86 31.82
N TRP A 300 2.76 0.11 30.79
CA TRP A 300 2.26 0.24 29.43
C TRP A 300 0.92 -0.45 29.19
N LEU A 301 0.42 -1.26 30.14
CA LEU A 301 -0.80 -2.06 29.94
C LEU A 301 -2.04 -1.22 29.58
N PRO A 302 -2.28 -0.02 30.16
CA PRO A 302 -3.37 0.85 29.73
C PRO A 302 -3.30 1.22 28.25
N LEU A 303 -2.10 1.51 27.73
CA LEU A 303 -1.91 1.86 26.31
C LEU A 303 -2.33 0.72 25.38
N ILE A 304 -2.00 -0.52 25.75
CA ILE A 304 -2.39 -1.72 24.98
C ILE A 304 -3.91 -1.92 24.97
N ARG A 305 -4.57 -1.66 26.10
CA ARG A 305 -6.05 -1.71 26.17
C ARG A 305 -6.68 -0.64 25.30
N SER A 306 -6.19 0.60 25.35
CA SER A 306 -6.68 1.71 24.53
C SER A 306 -6.45 1.46 23.04
N ALA A 307 -5.27 0.91 22.68
CA ALA A 307 -4.95 0.55 21.30
C ALA A 307 -5.88 -0.53 20.73
N ASN A 308 -6.18 -1.59 21.48
CA ASN A 308 -7.11 -2.63 21.03
C ASN A 308 -8.55 -2.13 20.82
N LYS A 309 -8.92 -1.04 21.51
CA LYS A 309 -10.24 -0.39 21.36
C LYS A 309 -10.23 0.74 20.34
N PHE A 310 -9.07 1.09 19.78
CA PHE A 310 -8.88 2.29 18.96
C PHE A 310 -9.36 3.56 19.66
N ASP A 311 -9.14 3.65 20.99
CA ASP A 311 -9.55 4.80 21.78
C ASP A 311 -8.61 6.00 21.49
N PHE A 312 -9.01 6.78 20.50
CA PHE A 312 -8.23 7.87 19.96
C PHE A 312 -7.86 8.92 21.02
N LYS A 313 -8.77 9.23 21.95
CA LYS A 313 -8.55 10.25 22.99
C LYS A 313 -7.64 9.74 24.09
N GLU A 314 -7.86 8.50 24.57
CA GLU A 314 -7.04 7.88 25.62
C GLU A 314 -5.61 7.57 25.17
N LEU A 315 -5.35 7.47 23.85
CA LEU A 315 -3.98 7.35 23.31
C LEU A 315 -3.29 8.71 23.15
N GLN A 316 -4.05 9.79 22.91
CA GLN A 316 -3.50 11.11 22.64
C GLN A 316 -2.82 11.73 23.87
N GLU A 317 -3.44 11.68 25.04
CA GLU A 317 -2.92 12.30 26.26
C GLU A 317 -1.52 11.78 26.63
N PRO A 318 -1.30 10.46 26.84
CA PRO A 318 0.03 9.93 27.16
C PRO A 318 1.05 10.09 26.02
N ALA A 319 0.60 10.30 24.78
CA ALA A 319 1.48 10.56 23.64
C ALA A 319 2.04 12.01 23.66
N LEU A 320 1.30 12.95 24.24
CA LEU A 320 1.67 14.36 24.31
C LEU A 320 2.34 14.74 25.63
N GLU A 321 2.09 13.99 26.69
CA GLU A 321 2.75 14.17 27.98
C GLU A 321 4.14 13.51 28.03
N ALA A 322 5.05 14.06 28.84
CA ALA A 322 6.40 13.52 29.03
C ALA A 322 6.40 12.27 29.94
N ASP A 323 5.62 11.25 29.56
CA ASP A 323 5.57 9.95 30.23
C ASP A 323 6.74 9.04 29.80
N GLN A 324 7.09 8.08 30.65
CA GLN A 324 8.15 7.09 30.37
C GLN A 324 7.85 6.18 29.16
N TRP A 325 6.59 6.02 28.76
CA TRP A 325 6.17 5.26 27.58
C TRP A 325 5.64 6.16 26.44
N GLN A 326 6.00 7.46 26.45
CA GLN A 326 5.52 8.43 25.46
C GLN A 326 5.73 7.98 24.00
N GLN A 327 6.89 7.37 23.69
CA GLN A 327 7.16 6.91 22.31
C GLN A 327 6.26 5.74 21.89
N LEU A 328 5.91 4.84 22.80
CA LEU A 328 4.94 3.78 22.53
C LEU A 328 3.53 4.37 22.37
N ALA A 329 3.14 5.31 23.24
CA ALA A 329 1.83 5.97 23.18
C ALA A 329 1.63 6.70 21.84
N ILE A 330 2.59 7.54 21.41
CA ILE A 330 2.50 8.25 20.12
C ILE A 330 2.54 7.30 18.93
N PHE A 331 3.28 6.18 19.04
CA PHE A 331 3.29 5.15 18.01
C PHE A 331 1.91 4.48 17.86
N LEU A 332 1.30 4.06 18.97
CA LEU A 332 -0.04 3.45 18.98
C LEU A 332 -1.13 4.46 18.54
N TRP A 333 -0.98 5.73 18.91
CA TRP A 333 -1.88 6.80 18.44
C TRP A 333 -1.76 7.03 16.93
N PHE A 334 -0.55 7.04 16.38
CA PHE A 334 -0.37 7.11 14.92
C PHE A 334 -0.98 5.89 14.22
N ARG A 335 -0.80 4.69 14.78
CA ARG A 335 -1.36 3.44 14.22
C ARG A 335 -2.87 3.45 14.15
N SER A 336 -3.56 4.07 15.10
CA SER A 336 -5.03 4.15 15.07
C SER A 336 -5.57 5.01 13.92
N VAL A 337 -4.74 5.89 13.33
CA VAL A 337 -5.15 6.77 12.22
C VAL A 337 -4.50 6.48 10.87
N GLU A 338 -3.42 5.71 10.83
CA GLU A 338 -2.61 5.46 9.62
C GLU A 338 -3.44 5.01 8.41
N PHE A 339 -4.42 4.12 8.62
CA PHE A 339 -5.31 3.59 7.58
C PHE A 339 -6.76 4.06 7.74
N SER A 340 -6.95 5.17 8.43
CA SER A 340 -8.27 5.73 8.66
C SER A 340 -8.86 6.34 7.38
N GLY A 341 -8.02 6.70 6.41
CA GLY A 341 -8.42 7.45 5.21
C GLY A 341 -8.39 8.97 5.40
N SER A 342 -8.09 9.46 6.61
CA SER A 342 -7.79 10.87 6.84
C SER A 342 -6.29 11.14 6.67
N GLU A 343 -5.93 11.75 5.55
CA GLU A 343 -4.56 12.21 5.30
C GLU A 343 -4.11 13.19 6.40
N TYR A 344 -5.00 14.10 6.79
CA TYR A 344 -4.68 15.14 7.76
C TYR A 344 -4.24 14.56 9.11
N LEU A 345 -5.03 13.64 9.69
CA LEU A 345 -4.71 13.04 10.99
C LEU A 345 -3.40 12.26 10.94
N ALA A 346 -3.21 11.44 9.91
CA ALA A 346 -2.01 10.64 9.78
C ALA A 346 -0.75 11.52 9.65
N ILE A 347 -0.82 12.60 8.87
CA ILE A 347 0.32 13.53 8.73
C ILE A 347 0.56 14.33 10.02
N GLU A 348 -0.47 14.92 10.62
CA GLU A 348 -0.30 15.74 11.83
C GLU A 348 0.24 14.92 13.01
N ILE A 349 -0.36 13.75 13.26
CA ILE A 349 0.08 12.85 14.34
C ILE A 349 1.45 12.28 14.01
N GLY A 350 1.72 11.97 12.74
CA GLY A 350 3.04 11.51 12.30
C GLY A 350 4.13 12.56 12.54
N GLU A 351 3.88 13.84 12.23
CA GLU A 351 4.83 14.92 12.52
C GLU A 351 5.07 15.11 14.03
N LYS A 352 4.01 15.01 14.85
CA LYS A 352 4.15 15.00 16.33
C LYS A 352 4.98 13.79 16.78
N GLY A 353 4.73 12.62 16.19
CA GLY A 353 5.46 11.39 16.40
C GLY A 353 6.94 11.51 16.10
N LEU A 354 7.33 12.08 14.97
CA LEU A 354 8.74 12.26 14.62
C LEU A 354 9.45 13.31 15.48
N ARG A 355 8.72 14.21 16.16
CA ARG A 355 9.31 15.10 17.18
C ARG A 355 9.59 14.37 18.50
N VAL A 356 8.71 13.45 18.89
CA VAL A 356 8.82 12.65 20.12
C VAL A 356 9.79 11.47 19.96
N ALA A 357 9.74 10.81 18.81
CA ALA A 357 10.51 9.61 18.46
C ALA A 357 11.18 9.80 17.09
N PRO A 358 12.23 10.64 16.99
CA PRO A 358 12.89 10.95 15.70
C PRO A 358 13.53 9.72 15.03
N GLY A 359 13.89 8.69 15.80
CA GLY A 359 14.40 7.40 15.28
C GLY A 359 13.30 6.48 14.74
N CYS A 360 12.01 6.80 14.92
CA CYS A 360 10.88 5.97 14.48
C CYS A 360 10.57 6.17 13.00
N LEU A 361 11.46 5.73 12.11
CA LEU A 361 11.30 5.84 10.65
C LEU A 361 10.09 5.08 10.10
N ARG A 362 9.51 4.18 10.91
CA ARG A 362 8.22 3.53 10.66
C ARG A 362 7.06 4.52 10.58
N ILE A 363 7.04 5.56 11.42
CA ILE A 363 6.02 6.63 11.34
C ILE A 363 6.15 7.38 10.02
N ASN A 364 7.38 7.78 9.64
CA ASN A 364 7.61 8.42 8.35
C ASN A 364 7.16 7.55 7.17
N SER A 365 7.45 6.25 7.22
CA SER A 365 7.03 5.30 6.19
C SER A 365 5.50 5.22 6.07
N GLY A 366 4.78 5.24 7.19
CA GLY A 366 3.32 5.35 7.21
C GLY A 366 2.81 6.66 6.62
N MET A 367 3.39 7.80 7.02
CA MET A 367 3.07 9.12 6.46
C MET A 367 3.29 9.14 4.94
N THR A 368 4.37 8.55 4.43
CA THR A 368 4.70 8.52 3.00
C THR A 368 3.61 7.83 2.17
N ARG A 369 2.89 6.85 2.72
CA ARG A 369 1.84 6.12 2.00
C ARG A 369 0.56 6.91 1.83
N VAL A 370 0.29 7.83 2.75
CA VAL A 370 -0.96 8.62 2.78
C VAL A 370 -0.75 10.06 2.34
N ALA A 371 0.50 10.53 2.28
CA ALA A 371 0.83 11.89 1.90
C ALA A 371 0.48 12.17 0.44
N GLY A 372 -0.17 13.32 0.19
CA GLY A 372 -0.29 13.93 -1.12
C GLY A 372 1.04 14.50 -1.62
N VAL A 373 1.03 15.13 -2.80
CA VAL A 373 2.26 15.56 -3.50
C VAL A 373 3.21 16.40 -2.62
N ARG A 374 2.69 17.41 -1.90
CA ARG A 374 3.53 18.32 -1.12
C ARG A 374 4.25 17.62 0.03
N HIS A 375 3.53 16.84 0.83
CA HIS A 375 4.14 16.09 1.95
C HIS A 375 4.91 14.88 1.44
N GLY A 376 4.45 14.22 0.38
CA GLY A 376 5.17 13.13 -0.28
C GLY A 376 6.57 13.54 -0.69
N HIS A 377 6.76 14.77 -1.16
CA HIS A 377 8.10 15.30 -1.43
C HIS A 377 8.96 15.36 -0.16
N LYS A 378 8.41 15.86 0.95
CA LYS A 378 9.12 15.95 2.23
C LYS A 378 9.38 14.58 2.85
N THR A 379 8.36 13.74 2.98
CA THR A 379 8.41 12.43 3.65
C THR A 379 9.27 11.42 2.88
N THR A 380 9.50 11.62 1.58
CA THR A 380 10.47 10.82 0.80
C THR A 380 11.90 11.39 0.80
N THR A 381 12.08 12.67 1.11
CA THR A 381 13.42 13.31 1.12
C THR A 381 14.04 13.33 2.51
N LEU A 382 13.24 13.65 3.54
CA LEU A 382 13.70 13.79 4.92
C LEU A 382 14.39 12.53 5.46
N PRO A 383 13.91 11.30 5.21
CA PRO A 383 14.58 10.09 5.70
C PRO A 383 15.99 9.90 5.16
N LEU A 384 16.28 10.39 3.95
CA LEU A 384 17.61 10.33 3.34
C LEU A 384 18.63 11.20 4.11
N ILE A 385 18.15 12.22 4.82
CA ILE A 385 18.95 13.13 5.65
C ILE A 385 18.97 12.67 7.12
N VAL A 386 17.84 12.20 7.64
CA VAL A 386 17.71 11.81 9.06
C VAL A 386 18.43 10.49 9.35
N LEU A 387 18.35 9.50 8.45
CA LEU A 387 18.90 8.16 8.69
C LEU A 387 20.42 8.18 8.97
N PRO A 388 21.28 8.87 8.20
CA PRO A 388 22.71 8.96 8.50
C PRO A 388 23.01 9.49 9.92
N ASN A 389 22.36 10.60 10.31
CA ASN A 389 22.56 11.21 11.64
C ASN A 389 22.11 10.28 12.77
N TYR A 390 20.91 9.71 12.62
CA TYR A 390 20.38 8.77 13.59
C TYR A 390 21.30 7.55 13.74
N LEU A 391 21.81 6.98 12.65
CA LEU A 391 22.74 5.85 12.71
C LEU A 391 24.07 6.23 13.36
N ASN A 392 24.58 7.43 13.09
CA ASN A 392 25.80 7.93 13.74
C ASN A 392 25.62 7.98 15.26
N ASP A 393 24.54 8.60 15.74
CA ASP A 393 24.23 8.73 17.17
C ASP A 393 23.97 7.35 17.82
N ALA A 394 23.17 6.51 17.17
CA ALA A 394 22.74 5.22 17.71
C ALA A 394 23.90 4.20 17.76
N LEU A 395 24.77 4.17 16.74
CA LEU A 395 25.84 3.19 16.65
C LEU A 395 27.10 3.60 17.41
N THR A 396 27.34 4.89 17.65
CA THR A 396 28.46 5.37 18.49
C THR A 396 28.39 4.78 19.92
N ASN A 397 27.19 4.42 20.38
CA ASN A 397 26.95 3.85 21.70
C ASN A 397 27.00 2.31 21.75
N ILE A 398 27.36 1.65 20.64
CA ILE A 398 27.56 0.20 20.60
C ILE A 398 29.05 -0.07 20.85
N ALA A 399 29.38 -0.56 22.04
CA ALA A 399 30.76 -0.80 22.49
C ALA A 399 31.59 -1.73 21.58
N GLU A 400 30.94 -2.58 20.77
CA GLU A 400 31.59 -3.46 19.79
C GLU A 400 31.88 -2.78 18.44
N ALA A 401 31.25 -1.63 18.16
CA ALA A 401 31.27 -0.94 16.86
C ALA A 401 32.27 0.23 16.78
N ALA A 402 32.67 0.78 17.93
CA ALA A 402 33.29 2.11 18.03
C ALA A 402 34.66 2.24 17.34
N ASP A 403 35.43 1.16 17.19
CA ASP A 403 36.80 1.22 16.66
C ASP A 403 36.96 0.71 15.21
N ALA A 404 35.92 0.16 14.57
CA ALA A 404 36.07 -0.55 13.28
C ALA A 404 34.99 -0.30 12.21
N LEU A 405 33.89 0.40 12.50
CA LEU A 405 32.83 0.62 11.52
C LEU A 405 32.96 1.99 10.83
N PRO A 406 32.87 2.05 9.48
CA PRO A 406 32.82 3.32 8.76
C PRO A 406 31.43 3.96 8.98
N LEU A 407 31.29 4.76 10.05
CA LEU A 407 30.05 5.47 10.34
C LEU A 407 29.72 6.45 9.20
N PRO A 408 28.44 6.52 8.77
CA PRO A 408 28.04 7.47 7.74
C PRO A 408 28.14 8.90 8.27
N THR A 409 28.53 9.80 7.38
CA THR A 409 28.56 11.25 7.59
C THR A 409 27.63 11.90 6.57
N LEU A 410 26.87 12.90 6.99
CA LEU A 410 26.15 13.72 6.02
C LEU A 410 27.14 14.47 5.14
N ASP A 411 26.99 14.29 3.83
CA ASP A 411 27.67 15.08 2.82
C ASP A 411 26.68 16.15 2.32
N GLU A 412 26.89 17.40 2.73
CA GLU A 412 26.06 18.54 2.33
C GLU A 412 26.32 18.96 0.87
N GLU A 413 27.51 18.64 0.32
CA GLU A 413 27.89 18.98 -1.04
C GLU A 413 27.36 17.96 -2.06
N ASP A 414 27.36 16.67 -1.69
CA ASP A 414 26.78 15.58 -2.48
C ASP A 414 25.84 14.68 -1.64
N PRO A 415 24.54 15.02 -1.57
CA PRO A 415 23.55 14.23 -0.84
C PRO A 415 23.44 12.76 -1.27
N SER A 416 23.94 12.39 -2.46
CA SER A 416 23.94 11.00 -2.94
C SER A 416 24.96 10.10 -2.22
N GLN A 417 26.00 10.68 -1.59
CA GLN A 417 27.01 9.92 -0.86
C GLN A 417 26.44 9.29 0.41
N SER A 418 25.50 9.95 1.09
CA SER A 418 24.97 9.48 2.37
C SER A 418 24.30 8.10 2.26
N PRO A 419 23.37 7.85 1.30
CA PRO A 419 22.85 6.51 1.04
C PRO A 419 23.93 5.45 0.73
N ILE A 420 24.98 5.81 -0.02
CA ILE A 420 26.05 4.88 -0.38
C ILE A 420 26.87 4.49 0.86
N GLN A 421 27.19 5.46 1.73
CA GLN A 421 27.90 5.20 2.99
C GLN A 421 27.08 4.31 3.93
N ILE A 422 25.76 4.52 4.02
CA ILE A 422 24.86 3.65 4.80
C ILE A 422 24.93 2.21 4.30
N THR A 423 24.91 1.98 2.99
CA THR A 423 25.01 0.63 2.43
C THR A 423 26.38 0.00 2.71
N ARG A 424 27.47 0.76 2.66
CA ARG A 424 28.81 0.27 3.04
C ARG A 424 28.88 -0.13 4.53
N LEU A 425 28.28 0.66 5.41
CA LEU A 425 28.14 0.31 6.83
C LEU A 425 27.35 -0.99 7.01
N ALA A 426 26.19 -1.10 6.35
CA ALA A 426 25.35 -2.29 6.39
C ALA A 426 26.11 -3.54 5.93
N MET A 427 26.83 -3.46 4.81
CA MET A 427 27.62 -4.60 4.30
C MET A 427 28.78 -4.95 5.23
N SER A 428 29.44 -3.94 5.81
CA SER A 428 30.52 -4.18 6.80
C SER A 428 30.01 -4.97 8.01
N LEU A 429 28.81 -4.64 8.52
CA LEU A 429 28.17 -5.38 9.60
C LEU A 429 27.86 -6.84 9.22
N VAL A 430 27.39 -7.07 7.98
CA VAL A 430 27.13 -8.41 7.45
C VAL A 430 28.43 -9.22 7.30
N GLU A 431 29.47 -8.64 6.71
CA GLU A 431 30.76 -9.30 6.47
C GLU A 431 31.49 -9.66 7.76
N GLN A 432 31.48 -8.76 8.76
CA GLN A 432 32.06 -9.01 10.07
C GLN A 432 31.33 -10.12 10.84
N SER A 433 30.07 -10.38 10.50
CA SER A 433 29.20 -11.38 11.14
C SER A 433 29.26 -12.76 10.50
N GLY A 434 30.33 -13.05 9.73
CA GLY A 434 30.54 -14.36 9.12
C GLY A 434 30.21 -15.52 10.08
N VAL A 435 29.68 -16.61 9.52
CA VAL A 435 29.01 -17.71 10.24
C VAL A 435 29.75 -18.15 11.51
N ASP A 436 31.09 -18.22 11.46
CA ASP A 436 31.94 -18.74 12.55
C ASP A 436 32.60 -17.67 13.45
N ARG A 437 32.35 -16.37 13.22
CA ARG A 437 33.09 -15.27 13.87
C ARG A 437 32.32 -14.52 14.95
N HIS A 438 30.99 -14.60 14.94
CA HIS A 438 30.13 -13.78 15.80
C HIS A 438 29.05 -14.61 16.50
N LEU A 439 29.21 -14.88 17.80
CA LEU A 439 28.32 -15.80 18.52
C LEU A 439 27.11 -15.14 19.21
N ALA A 440 26.99 -13.81 19.17
CA ALA A 440 25.84 -13.15 19.76
C ALA A 440 24.57 -13.28 18.91
N GLU A 441 23.43 -13.20 19.59
CA GLU A 441 22.10 -13.32 19.01
C GLU A 441 21.25 -12.08 19.32
N PRO A 442 20.61 -11.44 18.33
CA PRO A 442 20.77 -11.70 16.91
C PRO A 442 22.19 -11.29 16.46
N SER A 443 22.66 -11.84 15.34
CA SER A 443 23.98 -11.46 14.83
C SER A 443 24.00 -10.01 14.32
N ASN A 444 25.19 -9.42 14.20
CA ASN A 444 25.34 -8.09 13.59
C ASN A 444 24.93 -8.08 12.10
N ALA A 445 24.85 -9.24 11.42
CA ALA A 445 24.32 -9.32 10.07
C ALA A 445 22.85 -8.92 10.02
N VAL A 446 22.06 -9.29 11.03
CA VAL A 446 20.66 -8.89 11.13
C VAL A 446 20.55 -7.37 11.20
N LEU A 447 21.36 -6.70 12.03
CA LEU A 447 21.40 -5.24 12.09
C LEU A 447 21.82 -4.62 10.74
N GLY A 448 22.84 -5.17 10.08
CA GLY A 448 23.26 -4.73 8.76
C GLY A 448 22.13 -4.83 7.72
N ARG A 449 21.38 -5.94 7.72
CA ARG A 449 20.23 -6.13 6.81
C ARG A 449 19.08 -5.18 7.13
N LEU A 450 18.80 -4.91 8.41
CA LEU A 450 17.78 -3.93 8.81
C LEU A 450 18.13 -2.51 8.32
N ILE A 451 19.40 -2.12 8.42
CA ILE A 451 19.89 -0.83 7.91
C ILE A 451 19.82 -0.77 6.37
N GLU A 452 20.22 -1.84 5.69
CA GLU A 452 20.11 -1.98 4.22
C GLU A 452 18.65 -1.81 3.76
N GLU A 453 17.72 -2.54 4.36
CA GLU A 453 16.29 -2.47 4.03
C GLU A 453 15.71 -1.07 4.24
N GLN A 454 16.03 -0.41 5.35
CA GLN A 454 15.56 0.95 5.61
C GLN A 454 16.08 1.93 4.56
N ASN A 455 17.34 1.80 4.15
CA ASN A 455 17.95 2.65 3.13
C ASN A 455 17.26 2.41 1.77
N VAL A 456 17.09 1.15 1.38
CA VAL A 456 16.43 0.76 0.13
C VAL A 456 14.96 1.20 0.11
N LEU A 457 14.25 1.10 1.24
CA LEU A 457 12.88 1.62 1.38
C LEU A 457 12.81 3.11 1.10
N ASN A 458 13.73 3.90 1.68
CA ASN A 458 13.77 5.35 1.47
C ASN A 458 14.06 5.70 0.00
N LEU A 459 15.06 5.06 -0.61
CA LEU A 459 15.45 5.28 -2.01
C LEU A 459 14.32 4.93 -2.98
N SER A 460 13.74 3.74 -2.83
CA SER A 460 12.62 3.30 -3.68
C SER A 460 11.37 4.16 -3.51
N SER A 461 11.04 4.58 -2.28
CA SER A 461 9.93 5.50 -2.02
C SER A 461 10.13 6.84 -2.73
N ARG A 462 11.35 7.37 -2.71
CA ARG A 462 11.69 8.58 -3.45
C ARG A 462 11.60 8.40 -4.97
N ALA A 463 12.15 7.31 -5.51
CA ALA A 463 12.09 7.03 -6.95
C ALA A 463 10.64 6.88 -7.43
N MET A 464 9.81 6.13 -6.70
CA MET A 464 8.38 6.00 -6.99
C MET A 464 7.66 7.34 -6.89
N PHE A 465 7.99 8.18 -5.90
CA PHE A 465 7.37 9.50 -5.78
C PHE A 465 7.71 10.41 -6.97
N VAL A 466 8.98 10.46 -7.39
CA VAL A 466 9.40 11.22 -8.57
C VAL A 466 8.68 10.74 -9.83
N ARG A 467 8.61 9.42 -10.05
CA ARG A 467 7.95 8.83 -11.22
C ARG A 467 6.43 9.00 -11.20
N ASP A 468 5.79 8.56 -10.11
CA ASP A 468 4.33 8.37 -10.05
C ASP A 468 3.57 9.63 -9.65
N TRP A 469 4.16 10.47 -8.78
CA TRP A 469 3.47 11.64 -8.23
C TRP A 469 3.92 12.95 -8.87
N LEU A 470 5.21 13.09 -9.18
CA LEU A 470 5.69 14.26 -9.93
C LEU A 470 5.61 14.08 -11.45
N GLY A 471 5.31 12.87 -11.94
CA GLY A 471 5.30 12.55 -13.37
C GLY A 471 6.65 12.79 -14.05
N SER A 472 7.73 12.81 -13.27
CA SER A 472 9.08 13.18 -13.72
C SER A 472 9.93 11.94 -13.95
N ASP A 473 10.99 12.08 -14.73
CA ASP A 473 11.97 11.00 -14.93
C ASP A 473 12.81 10.83 -13.65
N ALA A 474 12.87 9.59 -13.13
CA ALA A 474 13.65 9.26 -11.93
C ALA A 474 15.09 8.83 -12.24
N THR A 475 15.49 8.79 -13.53
CA THR A 475 16.81 8.30 -13.99
C THR A 475 17.96 9.00 -13.29
N ASP A 476 18.02 10.34 -13.32
CA ASP A 476 19.14 11.10 -12.72
C ASP A 476 19.30 10.81 -11.22
N PHE A 477 18.18 10.69 -10.50
CA PHE A 477 18.20 10.33 -9.08
C PHE A 477 18.72 8.91 -8.86
N LEU A 478 18.21 7.95 -9.63
CA LEU A 478 18.59 6.54 -9.52
C LEU A 478 20.05 6.29 -9.91
N ASP A 479 20.55 6.97 -10.94
CA ASP A 479 21.95 6.90 -11.35
C ASP A 479 22.88 7.44 -10.27
N ALA A 480 22.52 8.56 -9.62
CA ALA A 480 23.31 9.14 -8.53
C ALA A 480 23.41 8.22 -7.30
N VAL A 481 22.38 7.43 -7.01
CA VAL A 481 22.32 6.55 -5.81
C VAL A 481 22.47 5.06 -6.14
N LYS A 482 22.85 4.71 -7.37
CA LYS A 482 22.90 3.33 -7.88
C LYS A 482 23.73 2.41 -6.98
N ASP A 483 24.90 2.88 -6.55
CA ASP A 483 25.80 2.11 -5.69
C ASP A 483 25.20 1.80 -4.31
N ALA A 484 24.20 2.54 -3.87
CA ALA A 484 23.53 2.31 -2.59
C ALA A 484 22.56 1.11 -2.63
N TYR A 485 22.05 0.72 -3.80
CA TYR A 485 21.04 -0.36 -3.90
C TYR A 485 21.37 -1.46 -4.90
N GLN A 486 22.37 -1.31 -5.78
CA GLN A 486 22.60 -2.24 -6.90
C GLN A 486 22.87 -3.70 -6.49
N GLN A 487 23.34 -3.94 -5.26
CA GLN A 487 23.56 -5.30 -4.72
C GLN A 487 22.32 -5.87 -4.04
N HIS A 488 21.26 -5.07 -3.84
CA HIS A 488 20.03 -5.51 -3.23
C HIS A 488 19.28 -6.48 -4.17
N PRO A 489 18.63 -7.54 -3.66
CA PRO A 489 17.87 -8.48 -4.49
C PRO A 489 16.80 -7.84 -5.38
N LEU A 490 16.30 -6.67 -5.00
CA LEU A 490 15.25 -5.94 -5.74
C LEU A 490 15.80 -4.78 -6.59
N ALA A 491 17.11 -4.69 -6.79
CA ALA A 491 17.73 -3.63 -7.60
C ALA A 491 17.13 -3.49 -9.01
N PRO A 492 16.76 -4.57 -9.73
CA PRO A 492 16.10 -4.45 -11.03
C PRO A 492 14.74 -3.73 -10.94
N LEU A 493 13.94 -4.00 -9.90
CA LEU A 493 12.64 -3.34 -9.73
C LEU A 493 12.77 -1.86 -9.34
N ILE A 494 13.78 -1.53 -8.53
CA ILE A 494 14.08 -0.14 -8.16
C ILE A 494 14.54 0.62 -9.41
N SER A 495 15.42 0.03 -10.21
CA SER A 495 15.90 0.63 -11.46
C SER A 495 14.78 0.77 -12.49
N ALA A 496 13.79 -0.11 -12.49
CA ALA A 496 12.61 0.01 -13.34
C ALA A 496 11.75 1.25 -13.02
N CYS A 497 11.97 1.94 -11.89
CA CYS A 497 11.37 3.25 -11.66
C CYS A 497 11.92 4.36 -12.57
N ALA A 498 13.04 4.14 -13.28
CA ALA A 498 13.50 5.02 -14.35
C ALA A 498 12.64 4.92 -15.62
N LEU A 499 11.87 3.83 -15.78
CA LEU A 499 10.97 3.68 -16.92
C LEU A 499 9.75 4.59 -16.74
N ARG A 500 9.35 5.27 -17.82
CA ARG A 500 8.12 6.08 -17.83
C ARG A 500 6.91 5.21 -17.53
N ASN A 501 5.97 5.73 -16.73
CA ASN A 501 4.69 5.09 -16.51
C ASN A 501 3.95 4.86 -17.84
N GLY A 502 3.56 3.61 -18.09
CA GLY A 502 2.92 3.19 -19.35
C GLY A 502 3.83 3.19 -20.58
N GLY A 503 5.12 3.52 -20.45
CA GLY A 503 6.06 3.75 -21.57
C GLY A 503 6.62 2.49 -22.27
N GLY A 504 6.03 1.32 -22.06
CA GLY A 504 6.61 0.05 -22.54
C GLY A 504 7.98 -0.25 -21.91
N GLY A 505 8.73 -1.21 -22.49
CA GLY A 505 10.12 -1.49 -22.10
C GLY A 505 10.33 -2.38 -20.87
N TYR A 506 9.31 -2.59 -20.03
CA TYR A 506 9.41 -3.47 -18.86
C TYR A 506 9.82 -4.90 -19.21
N ASP A 507 9.24 -5.50 -20.26
CA ASP A 507 9.62 -6.86 -20.68
C ASP A 507 11.11 -6.94 -21.05
N ALA A 508 11.61 -5.99 -21.84
CA ALA A 508 13.02 -5.95 -22.21
C ALA A 508 13.94 -5.72 -21.00
N PHE A 509 13.46 -5.03 -19.97
CA PHE A 509 14.24 -4.69 -18.78
C PHE A 509 14.22 -5.78 -17.70
N LEU A 510 13.10 -6.49 -17.55
CA LEU A 510 12.86 -7.44 -16.46
C LEU A 510 12.77 -8.91 -16.90
N SER A 511 12.87 -9.24 -18.19
CA SER A 511 12.76 -10.63 -18.67
C SER A 511 13.79 -11.58 -18.05
N GLU A 512 14.98 -11.09 -17.72
CA GLU A 512 16.04 -11.90 -17.08
C GLU A 512 16.06 -11.80 -15.56
N TYR A 513 15.17 -10.98 -14.98
CA TYR A 513 15.06 -10.83 -13.54
C TYR A 513 14.42 -12.09 -12.94
N ASP A 514 15.14 -12.73 -12.02
CA ASP A 514 14.64 -13.83 -11.21
C ASP A 514 14.22 -13.26 -9.84
N PRO A 515 12.91 -13.04 -9.59
CA PRO A 515 12.47 -12.44 -8.35
C PRO A 515 12.81 -13.35 -7.15
N PRO A 516 13.12 -12.78 -5.98
CA PRO A 516 13.26 -13.56 -4.76
C PRO A 516 11.98 -14.35 -4.48
N ASP A 517 12.12 -15.50 -3.82
CA ASP A 517 10.98 -16.31 -3.39
C ASP A 517 10.00 -15.44 -2.58
N THR A 518 8.71 -15.56 -2.89
CA THR A 518 7.59 -14.82 -2.29
C THR A 518 7.54 -14.91 -0.77
N ASN A 519 8.15 -15.94 -0.20
CA ASN A 519 8.33 -16.14 1.24
C ASN A 519 9.24 -15.11 1.92
N PHE A 520 10.07 -14.43 1.13
CA PHE A 520 11.03 -13.43 1.60
C PHE A 520 10.67 -12.01 1.15
N VAL A 521 9.58 -11.83 0.39
CA VAL A 521 9.14 -10.52 -0.12
C VAL A 521 7.87 -10.07 0.59
N SER A 522 7.88 -8.84 1.10
CA SER A 522 6.76 -8.27 1.86
C SER A 522 5.61 -7.80 0.96
N THR A 523 4.70 -6.98 1.50
CA THR A 523 3.71 -6.24 0.70
C THR A 523 4.31 -5.09 -0.11
N ASN A 524 5.28 -5.42 -0.96
CA ASN A 524 6.08 -4.45 -1.65
C ASN A 524 5.29 -3.71 -2.77
N PRO A 525 5.21 -2.36 -2.74
CA PRO A 525 4.58 -1.56 -3.79
C PRO A 525 5.30 -1.63 -5.14
N LEU A 526 6.60 -1.93 -5.19
CA LEU A 526 7.38 -1.99 -6.43
C LEU A 526 6.78 -2.99 -7.45
N PHE A 527 6.47 -4.20 -7.00
CA PHE A 527 5.85 -5.21 -7.88
C PHE A 527 4.44 -4.80 -8.35
N ALA A 528 3.71 -4.00 -7.56
CA ALA A 528 2.37 -3.55 -7.93
C ALA A 528 2.39 -2.48 -9.02
N ARG A 529 3.56 -1.87 -9.27
CA ARG A 529 3.78 -0.86 -10.31
C ARG A 529 4.28 -1.45 -11.63
N VAL A 530 4.70 -2.70 -11.62
CA VAL A 530 5.02 -3.45 -12.84
C VAL A 530 3.71 -4.02 -13.39
N PRO A 531 3.41 -3.90 -14.70
CA PRO A 531 2.24 -4.54 -15.29
C PRO A 531 2.22 -6.07 -15.05
N ARG A 532 1.03 -6.69 -15.02
CA ARG A 532 0.89 -8.11 -14.63
C ARG A 532 1.39 -9.07 -15.71
N GLU A 533 1.36 -8.63 -16.95
CA GLU A 533 1.76 -9.34 -18.16
C GLU A 533 3.28 -9.38 -18.37
N VAL A 534 4.04 -8.54 -17.65
CA VAL A 534 5.50 -8.48 -17.77
C VAL A 534 6.10 -9.82 -17.37
N ASN A 535 7.00 -10.29 -18.23
CA ASN A 535 7.74 -11.53 -18.01
C ASN A 535 8.92 -11.27 -17.06
N PHE A 536 9.02 -12.13 -16.06
CA PHE A 536 10.25 -12.39 -15.32
C PHE A 536 10.89 -13.67 -15.86
N LYS A 537 12.08 -14.02 -15.40
CA LYS A 537 12.88 -15.13 -15.93
C LYS A 537 12.14 -16.47 -15.96
N HIS A 538 11.31 -16.73 -14.95
CA HIS A 538 10.64 -18.02 -14.76
C HIS A 538 9.13 -17.90 -14.50
N THR A 539 8.55 -16.70 -14.58
CA THR A 539 7.14 -16.46 -14.25
C THR A 539 6.68 -15.13 -14.84
N THR A 540 5.41 -14.80 -14.77
CA THR A 540 4.94 -13.43 -15.01
C THR A 540 4.79 -12.68 -13.70
N ASN A 541 4.87 -11.35 -13.73
CA ASN A 541 4.59 -10.55 -12.54
C ASN A 541 3.19 -10.83 -11.97
N GLY A 542 2.19 -11.08 -12.82
CA GLY A 542 0.84 -11.46 -12.41
C GLY A 542 0.79 -12.79 -11.66
N GLN A 543 1.54 -13.81 -12.11
CA GLN A 543 1.66 -15.08 -11.40
C GLN A 543 2.42 -14.92 -10.09
N PHE A 544 3.53 -14.18 -10.09
CA PHE A 544 4.30 -13.88 -8.88
C PHE A 544 3.43 -13.19 -7.81
N GLN A 545 2.68 -12.16 -8.20
CA GLN A 545 1.76 -11.44 -7.33
C GLN A 545 0.65 -12.33 -6.79
N LEU A 546 0.17 -13.30 -7.58
CA LEU A 546 -0.83 -14.26 -7.14
C LEU A 546 -0.26 -15.23 -6.08
N VAL A 547 0.94 -15.80 -6.30
CA VAL A 547 1.61 -16.65 -5.30
C VAL A 547 1.86 -15.86 -4.03
N ARG A 548 2.40 -14.65 -4.16
CA ARG A 548 2.62 -13.72 -3.04
C ARG A 548 1.33 -13.45 -2.28
N TRP A 549 0.22 -13.25 -2.99
CA TRP A 549 -1.08 -13.02 -2.36
C TRP A 549 -1.54 -14.21 -1.52
N MET A 550 -1.25 -15.43 -1.96
CA MET A 550 -1.59 -16.67 -1.23
C MET A 550 -0.62 -17.00 -0.09
N THR A 551 0.68 -16.68 -0.21
CA THR A 551 1.68 -16.93 0.84
C THR A 551 1.62 -15.92 1.98
N TYR A 552 1.19 -14.69 1.74
CA TYR A 552 1.49 -13.61 2.65
C TYR A 552 0.46 -13.46 3.77
N THR A 553 0.96 -13.20 4.97
CA THR A 553 0.19 -13.05 6.21
C THR A 553 -0.70 -11.80 6.09
N SER A 554 -1.93 -11.85 6.59
CA SER A 554 -2.78 -10.66 6.67
C SER A 554 -2.51 -9.94 7.99
N SER A 555 -1.33 -9.32 8.13
CA SER A 555 -1.19 -8.29 9.17
C SER A 555 -2.24 -7.20 8.93
N GLU A 556 -2.66 -6.50 9.99
CA GLU A 556 -3.61 -5.39 9.84
C GLU A 556 -3.17 -4.36 8.78
N PRO A 557 -1.94 -3.80 8.79
CA PRO A 557 -1.50 -2.85 7.78
C PRO A 557 -1.66 -3.37 6.34
N ASP A 558 -1.35 -4.65 6.12
CA ASP A 558 -1.43 -5.26 4.81
C ASP A 558 -2.87 -5.48 4.36
N TYR A 559 -3.72 -5.88 5.29
CA TYR A 559 -5.12 -6.07 5.02
C TYR A 559 -5.81 -4.75 4.71
N LEU A 560 -5.63 -3.74 5.56
CA LEU A 560 -6.23 -2.42 5.41
C LEU A 560 -5.73 -1.72 4.14
N SER A 561 -4.43 -1.78 3.87
CA SER A 561 -3.90 -1.18 2.64
C SER A 561 -4.44 -1.81 1.36
N ARG A 562 -4.74 -3.11 1.38
CA ARG A 562 -5.43 -3.78 0.25
C ARG A 562 -6.88 -3.34 0.14
N MET A 563 -7.59 -3.18 1.27
CA MET A 563 -8.99 -2.73 1.25
C MET A 563 -9.14 -1.37 0.56
N VAL A 564 -8.19 -0.45 0.76
CA VAL A 564 -8.20 0.87 0.11
C VAL A 564 -8.13 0.76 -1.43
N LEU A 565 -7.47 -0.28 -1.96
CA LEU A 565 -7.24 -0.46 -3.40
C LEU A 565 -8.31 -1.29 -4.12
N GLU A 566 -9.26 -1.87 -3.39
CA GLU A 566 -10.22 -2.82 -3.95
C GLU A 566 -11.59 -2.20 -4.28
N GLY A 567 -12.33 -2.87 -5.16
CA GLY A 567 -13.68 -2.47 -5.54
C GLY A 567 -14.70 -2.57 -4.40
N PRO A 568 -15.86 -1.90 -4.52
CA PRO A 568 -16.85 -1.76 -3.43
C PRO A 568 -17.34 -3.08 -2.80
N GLU A 569 -17.61 -4.11 -3.60
CA GLU A 569 -18.08 -5.41 -3.12
C GLU A 569 -17.00 -6.10 -2.25
N SER A 570 -15.76 -6.09 -2.72
CA SER A 570 -14.63 -6.65 -1.99
C SER A 570 -14.39 -5.87 -0.69
N GLN A 571 -14.48 -4.54 -0.72
CA GLN A 571 -14.40 -3.69 0.47
C GLN A 571 -15.45 -4.08 1.52
N LEU A 572 -16.71 -4.27 1.12
CA LEU A 572 -17.79 -4.65 2.03
C LEU A 572 -17.55 -6.04 2.63
N LYS A 573 -17.22 -7.03 1.80
CA LYS A 573 -16.88 -8.39 2.25
C LYS A 573 -15.75 -8.34 3.28
N LYS A 574 -14.72 -7.54 3.00
CA LYS A 574 -13.56 -7.40 3.88
C LYS A 574 -13.84 -6.62 5.15
N ALA A 575 -14.71 -5.61 5.13
CA ALA A 575 -15.14 -4.91 6.34
C ALA A 575 -15.90 -5.85 7.28
N ARG A 576 -16.70 -6.76 6.73
CA ARG A 576 -17.36 -7.83 7.52
C ARG A 576 -16.33 -8.79 8.12
N TRP A 577 -15.34 -9.23 7.35
CA TRP A 577 -14.23 -10.06 7.85
C TRP A 577 -13.34 -9.35 8.86
N LEU A 578 -13.18 -8.02 8.77
CA LEU A 578 -12.40 -7.25 9.73
C LEU A 578 -12.99 -7.38 11.14
N TYR A 579 -14.28 -7.71 11.30
CA TYR A 579 -14.86 -8.06 12.60
C TYR A 579 -14.13 -9.22 13.28
N ASP A 580 -13.70 -10.23 12.51
CA ASP A 580 -13.08 -11.44 13.03
C ASP A 580 -11.61 -11.24 13.43
N MET A 581 -10.98 -10.14 13.01
CA MET A 581 -9.58 -9.81 13.32
C MET A 581 -9.46 -8.59 14.24
N GLN A 582 -10.29 -7.58 13.97
CA GLN A 582 -10.29 -6.27 14.61
C GLN A 582 -11.70 -5.69 14.76
N PRO A 583 -12.48 -6.15 15.76
CA PRO A 583 -13.89 -5.78 15.89
C PRO A 583 -14.10 -4.27 16.12
N ALA A 584 -13.13 -3.59 16.75
CA ALA A 584 -13.19 -2.17 17.10
C ALA A 584 -12.58 -1.21 16.06
N HIS A 585 -12.05 -1.70 14.93
CA HIS A 585 -11.33 -0.82 13.99
C HIS A 585 -12.29 0.23 13.35
N PRO A 586 -12.04 1.54 13.47
CA PRO A 586 -12.99 2.59 13.06
C PRO A 586 -13.31 2.56 11.55
N TYR A 587 -12.32 2.26 10.70
CA TYR A 587 -12.52 2.14 9.25
C TYR A 587 -13.51 1.02 8.86
N ARG A 588 -13.69 0.00 9.70
CA ARG A 588 -14.72 -1.03 9.50
C ARG A 588 -16.10 -0.41 9.49
N PHE A 589 -16.42 0.35 10.54
CA PHE A 589 -17.72 1.00 10.70
C PHE A 589 -17.95 2.04 9.60
N ALA A 590 -16.92 2.82 9.28
CA ALA A 590 -16.98 3.77 8.18
C ALA A 590 -17.34 3.09 6.84
N LEU A 591 -16.71 1.95 6.52
CA LEU A 591 -17.03 1.19 5.31
C LEU A 591 -18.43 0.56 5.33
N LEU A 592 -18.85 0.01 6.48
CA LEU A 592 -20.20 -0.53 6.61
C LEU A 592 -21.25 0.57 6.42
N ILE A 593 -21.08 1.73 7.05
CA ILE A 593 -21.97 2.89 6.88
C ILE A 593 -21.97 3.36 5.42
N ARG A 594 -20.79 3.45 4.77
CA ARG A 594 -20.66 3.90 3.38
C ARG A 594 -21.31 2.93 2.37
N ARG A 595 -21.20 1.62 2.61
CA ARG A 595 -21.51 0.57 1.60
C ARG A 595 -22.76 -0.23 1.90
N ASP A 596 -23.23 -0.24 3.15
CA ASP A 596 -24.34 -1.06 3.64
C ASP A 596 -25.15 -0.28 4.69
N TRP A 597 -25.63 0.89 4.28
CA TRP A 597 -26.31 1.85 5.16
C TRP A 597 -27.58 1.28 5.82
N GLU A 598 -28.41 0.57 5.04
CA GLU A 598 -29.67 0.02 5.54
C GLU A 598 -29.48 -0.99 6.67
N ASP A 599 -28.41 -1.77 6.63
CA ASP A 599 -28.07 -2.67 7.73
C ASP A 599 -27.40 -1.91 8.89
N SER A 600 -26.43 -1.05 8.58
CA SER A 600 -25.68 -0.27 9.55
C SER A 600 -26.57 0.59 10.45
N LYS A 601 -27.65 1.19 9.91
CA LYS A 601 -28.55 2.05 10.70
C LYS A 601 -29.20 1.33 11.88
N LYS A 602 -29.37 0.01 11.80
CA LYS A 602 -29.97 -0.83 12.85
C LYS A 602 -29.03 -1.04 14.04
N HIS A 603 -27.73 -0.79 13.84
CA HIS A 603 -26.67 -1.08 14.80
C HIS A 603 -26.00 0.17 15.37
N LEU A 604 -26.45 1.39 15.01
CA LEU A 604 -25.81 2.63 15.47
C LEU A 604 -25.79 2.75 17.01
N ASP A 605 -26.83 2.29 17.70
CA ASP A 605 -26.88 2.28 19.16
C ASP A 605 -25.81 1.36 19.78
N ASP A 606 -25.55 0.21 19.13
CA ASP A 606 -24.49 -0.72 19.53
C ASP A 606 -23.09 -0.14 19.27
N TRP A 607 -22.98 0.79 18.30
CA TRP A 607 -21.70 1.35 17.85
C TRP A 607 -21.39 2.73 18.45
N LYS A 608 -22.19 3.22 19.40
CA LYS A 608 -22.13 4.60 19.93
C LYS A 608 -20.73 5.08 20.32
N GLU A 609 -19.88 4.20 20.85
CA GLU A 609 -18.51 4.52 21.26
C GLU A 609 -17.56 4.77 20.08
N PHE A 610 -17.88 4.26 18.88
CA PHE A 610 -17.10 4.44 17.66
C PHE A 610 -17.61 5.58 16.78
N LEU A 611 -18.87 6.01 16.96
CA LEU A 611 -19.49 7.07 16.14
C LEU A 611 -18.82 8.43 16.30
N GLU A 612 -18.12 8.67 17.42
CA GLU A 612 -17.33 9.88 17.64
C GLU A 612 -16.01 9.88 16.87
N HIS A 613 -15.54 8.73 16.39
CA HIS A 613 -14.28 8.68 15.66
C HIS A 613 -14.43 9.48 14.34
N PRO A 614 -13.49 10.39 13.99
CA PRO A 614 -13.68 11.33 12.88
C PRO A 614 -14.00 10.67 11.54
N VAL A 615 -13.38 9.52 11.28
CA VAL A 615 -13.59 8.71 10.06
C VAL A 615 -14.95 8.02 10.00
N VAL A 616 -15.58 7.75 11.15
CA VAL A 616 -16.95 7.22 11.19
C VAL A 616 -17.95 8.37 11.06
N ALA A 617 -17.69 9.48 11.75
CA ALA A 617 -18.55 10.66 11.73
C ALA A 617 -18.75 11.24 10.32
N ILE A 618 -17.70 11.27 9.48
CA ILE A 618 -17.79 11.79 8.11
C ILE A 618 -18.67 10.92 7.20
N GLU A 619 -18.60 9.60 7.33
CA GLU A 619 -19.46 8.69 6.56
C GLU A 619 -20.90 8.73 7.03
N LEU A 620 -21.10 8.88 8.35
CA LEU A 620 -22.43 9.08 8.92
C LEU A 620 -23.06 10.39 8.43
N ALA A 621 -22.29 11.47 8.38
CA ALA A 621 -22.72 12.75 7.83
C ALA A 621 -23.15 12.63 6.37
N GLN A 622 -22.39 11.89 5.56
CA GLN A 622 -22.73 11.65 4.15
C GLN A 622 -24.03 10.86 3.98
N GLN A 623 -24.29 9.87 4.84
CA GLN A 623 -25.56 9.14 4.80
C GLN A 623 -26.74 10.02 5.23
N TYR A 624 -26.58 10.82 6.28
CA TYR A 624 -27.61 11.80 6.69
C TYR A 624 -27.88 12.85 5.61
N GLU A 625 -26.86 13.34 4.91
CA GLU A 625 -27.03 14.22 3.75
C GLU A 625 -27.86 13.53 2.65
N THR A 626 -27.59 12.25 2.37
CA THR A 626 -28.31 11.45 1.37
C THR A 626 -29.77 11.22 1.77
N ASP A 627 -30.03 11.00 3.06
CA ASP A 627 -31.36 10.85 3.64
C ASP A 627 -32.14 12.19 3.75
N GLY A 628 -31.52 13.32 3.40
CA GLY A 628 -32.11 14.66 3.51
C GLY A 628 -32.16 15.21 4.95
N LYS A 629 -31.42 14.60 5.89
CA LYS A 629 -31.27 15.00 7.29
C LYS A 629 -30.15 16.03 7.44
N THR A 630 -30.41 17.24 6.96
CA THR A 630 -29.40 18.30 6.80
C THR A 630 -28.76 18.72 8.14
N GLU A 631 -29.54 18.87 9.21
CA GLU A 631 -29.03 19.31 10.52
C GLU A 631 -28.09 18.26 11.13
N GLU A 632 -28.45 16.98 11.04
CA GLU A 632 -27.60 15.89 11.51
C GLU A 632 -26.34 15.74 10.66
N ALA A 633 -26.43 15.93 9.34
CA ALA A 633 -25.27 15.93 8.46
C ALA A 633 -24.30 17.08 8.81
N GLU A 634 -24.81 18.30 8.96
CA GLU A 634 -24.02 19.47 9.37
C GLU A 634 -23.34 19.23 10.72
N GLY A 635 -24.08 18.76 11.72
CA GLY A 635 -23.55 18.52 13.06
C GLY A 635 -22.39 17.51 13.06
N ASN A 636 -22.50 16.45 12.26
CA ASN A 636 -21.43 15.45 12.13
C ASN A 636 -20.23 15.97 11.32
N TYR A 637 -20.44 16.74 10.24
CA TYR A 637 -19.33 17.38 9.52
C TYR A 637 -18.57 18.38 10.40
N ARG A 638 -19.27 19.21 11.18
CA ARG A 638 -18.65 20.15 12.13
C ARG A 638 -17.86 19.43 13.22
N ARG A 639 -18.43 18.38 13.82
CA ARG A 639 -17.73 17.55 14.82
C ARG A 639 -16.47 16.90 14.24
N CYS A 640 -16.56 16.41 13.01
CA CYS A 640 -15.41 15.88 12.29
C CYS A 640 -14.33 16.97 12.20
N ILE A 641 -14.65 18.16 11.68
CA ILE A 641 -13.72 19.30 11.56
C ILE A 641 -13.08 19.70 12.89
N GLU A 642 -13.84 19.72 13.99
CA GLU A 642 -13.34 20.07 15.33
C GLU A 642 -12.29 19.08 15.85
N THR A 643 -12.45 17.79 15.52
CA THR A 643 -11.54 16.73 15.99
C THR A 643 -10.41 16.46 15.00
N ALA A 644 -10.72 16.59 13.72
CA ALA A 644 -9.87 16.32 12.58
C ALA A 644 -10.29 17.27 11.44
N PRO A 645 -9.59 18.39 11.21
CA PRO A 645 -9.86 19.35 10.13
C PRO A 645 -9.56 18.75 8.74
N ASP A 646 -10.22 17.64 8.42
CA ASP A 646 -10.07 16.86 7.21
C ASP A 646 -10.72 17.57 6.03
N PHE A 647 -10.01 17.55 4.90
CA PHE A 647 -10.46 18.18 3.67
C PHE A 647 -11.85 17.70 3.25
N LEU A 648 -12.14 16.40 3.33
CA LEU A 648 -13.41 15.87 2.87
C LEU A 648 -14.56 16.44 3.70
N ALA A 649 -14.38 16.61 5.01
CA ALA A 649 -15.40 17.20 5.88
C ALA A 649 -15.65 18.68 5.52
N PHE A 650 -14.59 19.47 5.33
CA PHE A 650 -14.71 20.86 4.87
C PHE A 650 -15.37 20.97 3.49
N GLN A 651 -14.95 20.14 2.53
CA GLN A 651 -15.48 20.15 1.17
C GLN A 651 -16.98 19.78 1.17
N ARG A 652 -17.36 18.77 1.94
CA ARG A 652 -18.75 18.32 2.06
C ARG A 652 -19.63 19.32 2.81
N LEU A 653 -19.13 19.94 3.87
CA LEU A 653 -19.87 21.00 4.56
C LEU A 653 -20.04 22.24 3.67
N THR A 654 -18.99 22.63 2.93
CA THR A 654 -19.06 23.70 1.92
C THR A 654 -20.12 23.38 0.86
N ARG A 655 -20.14 22.13 0.37
CA ARG A 655 -21.16 21.61 -0.56
C ARG A 655 -22.56 21.71 0.00
N LEU A 656 -22.73 21.30 1.26
CA LEU A 656 -24.01 21.30 1.94
C LEU A 656 -24.57 22.72 2.01
N TYR A 657 -23.78 23.69 2.49
CA TYR A 657 -24.18 25.09 2.53
C TYR A 657 -24.52 25.64 1.15
N TRP A 658 -23.68 25.37 0.14
CA TRP A 658 -23.97 25.82 -1.23
C TRP A 658 -25.28 25.25 -1.78
N ARG A 659 -25.53 23.95 -1.56
CA ARG A 659 -26.74 23.24 -2.03
C ARG A 659 -28.02 23.86 -1.47
N TYR A 660 -27.97 24.29 -0.21
CA TYR A 660 -29.10 24.89 0.50
C TYR A 660 -29.12 26.43 0.43
N GLY A 661 -28.25 27.05 -0.38
CA GLY A 661 -28.25 28.49 -0.65
C GLY A 661 -27.60 29.36 0.43
N ASP A 662 -26.81 28.78 1.33
CA ASP A 662 -26.00 29.50 2.31
C ASP A 662 -24.60 29.79 1.76
N ASP A 663 -24.50 30.75 0.84
CA ASP A 663 -23.22 31.15 0.22
C ASP A 663 -22.22 31.64 1.30
N GLU A 664 -22.70 32.35 2.32
CA GLU A 664 -21.85 32.88 3.41
C GLU A 664 -21.22 31.74 4.21
N GLY A 665 -22.03 30.75 4.64
CA GLY A 665 -21.55 29.55 5.33
C GLY A 665 -20.59 28.73 4.47
N ALA A 666 -20.86 28.60 3.17
CA ALA A 666 -19.98 27.92 2.23
C ALA A 666 -18.60 28.60 2.12
N PHE A 667 -18.57 29.92 1.90
CA PHE A 667 -17.31 30.67 1.83
C PHE A 667 -16.58 30.72 3.16
N ALA A 668 -17.28 30.87 4.29
CA ALA A 668 -16.68 30.86 5.62
C ALA A 668 -16.00 29.51 5.91
N THR A 669 -16.69 28.40 5.62
CA THR A 669 -16.16 27.05 5.77
C THR A 669 -14.94 26.82 4.88
N ALA A 670 -15.02 27.24 3.62
CA ALA A 670 -13.89 27.09 2.71
C ALA A 670 -12.69 27.95 3.11
N LYS A 671 -12.93 29.17 3.61
CA LYS A 671 -11.88 30.04 4.13
C LYS A 671 -11.19 29.41 5.34
N LEU A 672 -11.94 28.84 6.28
CA LEU A 672 -11.38 28.12 7.43
C LEU A 672 -10.44 27.00 7.00
N PHE A 673 -10.82 26.21 5.99
CA PHE A 673 -9.94 25.19 5.43
C PHE A 673 -8.67 25.79 4.82
N LEU A 674 -8.81 26.88 4.06
CA LEU A 674 -7.70 27.54 3.38
C LEU A 674 -6.73 28.25 4.32
N GLU A 675 -7.09 28.39 5.61
CA GLU A 675 -6.21 28.83 6.70
C GLU A 675 -5.51 27.64 7.38
N GLN A 676 -5.98 26.39 7.16
CA GLN A 676 -5.31 25.18 7.63
C GLN A 676 -4.10 24.82 6.78
N ALA A 677 -3.22 23.99 7.34
CA ALA A 677 -2.16 23.38 6.56
C ALA A 677 -2.77 22.38 5.55
N ASP A 678 -2.64 22.67 4.26
CA ASP A 678 -2.94 21.69 3.21
C ASP A 678 -1.69 20.87 2.85
N TYR A 679 -1.90 19.56 2.82
CA TYR A 679 -0.88 18.54 2.66
C TYR A 679 -0.76 17.99 1.22
N GLY A 680 -1.74 18.28 0.36
CA GLY A 680 -1.78 17.86 -1.05
C GLY A 680 -2.24 18.97 -1.99
N LEU A 681 -3.22 18.63 -2.85
CA LEU A 681 -3.86 19.56 -3.79
C LEU A 681 -5.31 19.89 -3.38
N ASN A 682 -5.62 19.76 -2.09
CA ASN A 682 -6.97 19.91 -1.56
C ASN A 682 -7.41 21.38 -1.58
N HIS A 683 -6.51 22.32 -1.31
CA HIS A 683 -6.74 23.77 -1.45
C HIS A 683 -7.15 24.12 -2.87
N ALA A 684 -6.42 23.59 -3.85
CA ALA A 684 -6.71 23.82 -5.26
C ALA A 684 -8.02 23.14 -5.66
N THR A 685 -8.32 21.96 -5.12
CA THR A 685 -9.57 21.24 -5.38
C THR A 685 -10.77 22.01 -4.84
N LEU A 686 -10.68 22.54 -3.61
CA LEU A 686 -11.73 23.39 -3.04
C LEU A 686 -11.94 24.67 -3.84
N CYS A 687 -10.84 25.34 -4.21
CA CYS A 687 -10.90 26.56 -5.01
C CYS A 687 -11.51 26.31 -6.40
N LYS A 688 -11.16 25.17 -7.02
CA LYS A 688 -11.80 24.71 -8.27
C LYS A 688 -13.29 24.54 -8.07
N ASP A 689 -13.70 23.80 -7.05
CA ASP A 689 -15.10 23.47 -6.86
C ASP A 689 -15.95 24.74 -6.59
N LEU A 690 -15.40 25.71 -5.83
CA LEU A 690 -16.00 27.04 -5.65
C LEU A 690 -16.08 27.81 -6.97
N ALA A 691 -15.00 27.82 -7.76
CA ALA A 691 -14.98 28.47 -9.06
C ALA A 691 -16.02 27.86 -10.02
N TYR A 692 -16.12 26.53 -10.11
CA TYR A 692 -17.15 25.87 -10.91
C TYR A 692 -18.56 26.18 -10.43
N SER A 693 -18.80 26.20 -9.12
CA SER A 693 -20.11 26.56 -8.57
C SER A 693 -20.51 27.98 -8.95
N LEU A 694 -19.60 28.95 -8.83
CA LEU A 694 -19.82 30.34 -9.27
C LEU A 694 -20.00 30.45 -10.79
N MET A 695 -19.17 29.80 -11.59
CA MET A 695 -19.28 29.81 -13.06
C MET A 695 -20.61 29.21 -13.53
N SER A 696 -21.11 28.19 -12.82
CA SER A 696 -22.43 27.60 -13.09
C SER A 696 -23.60 28.51 -12.74
N GLU A 697 -23.36 29.61 -12.04
CA GLU A 697 -24.33 30.69 -11.81
C GLU A 697 -24.04 31.90 -12.72
N GLN A 698 -23.14 31.74 -13.70
CA GLN A 698 -22.61 32.80 -14.57
C GLN A 698 -21.84 33.90 -13.82
N ARG A 699 -21.44 33.65 -12.58
CA ARG A 699 -20.67 34.58 -11.73
C ARG A 699 -19.17 34.48 -12.03
N TYR A 700 -18.79 34.51 -13.31
CA TYR A 700 -17.40 34.29 -13.76
C TYR A 700 -16.40 35.28 -13.15
N LYS A 701 -16.79 36.54 -12.95
CA LYS A 701 -15.92 37.55 -12.33
C LYS A 701 -15.60 37.21 -10.87
N GLU A 702 -16.58 36.67 -10.14
CA GLU A 702 -16.39 36.22 -8.75
C GLU A 702 -15.64 34.89 -8.70
N ALA A 703 -15.80 34.04 -9.71
CA ALA A 703 -15.09 32.77 -9.85
C ALA A 703 -13.59 32.95 -10.11
N LEU A 704 -13.21 34.00 -10.84
CA LEU A 704 -11.83 34.24 -11.29
C LEU A 704 -10.78 34.15 -10.16
N PRO A 705 -10.88 34.85 -9.01
CA PRO A 705 -9.87 34.74 -7.95
C PRO A 705 -9.73 33.32 -7.39
N TRP A 706 -10.82 32.53 -7.37
CA TRP A 706 -10.78 31.14 -6.96
C TRP A 706 -10.13 30.24 -8.02
N ALA A 707 -10.42 30.48 -9.30
CA ALA A 707 -9.80 29.77 -10.40
C ALA A 707 -8.29 30.06 -10.49
N GLU A 708 -7.87 31.31 -10.31
CA GLU A 708 -6.45 31.70 -10.23
C GLU A 708 -5.75 31.04 -9.04
N ARG A 709 -6.38 31.06 -7.86
CA ARG A 709 -5.83 30.41 -6.66
C ARG A 709 -5.71 28.89 -6.84
N SER A 710 -6.66 28.26 -7.53
CA SER A 710 -6.59 26.84 -7.89
C SER A 710 -5.42 26.59 -8.84
N ALA A 711 -5.35 27.34 -9.93
CA ALA A 711 -4.32 27.23 -10.97
C ALA A 711 -2.89 27.49 -10.46
N ALA A 712 -2.73 28.26 -9.38
CA ALA A 712 -1.43 28.46 -8.73
C ALA A 712 -0.78 27.16 -8.22
N SER A 713 -1.54 26.07 -8.06
CA SER A 713 -1.00 24.74 -7.78
C SER A 713 -0.24 24.12 -8.97
N GLY A 714 -0.52 24.61 -10.18
CA GLY A 714 0.02 24.12 -11.42
C GLY A 714 -0.57 22.78 -11.89
N ALA A 715 -1.61 22.25 -11.24
CA ALA A 715 -2.24 21.01 -11.68
C ALA A 715 -3.06 21.22 -12.96
N GLU A 716 -3.02 20.26 -13.90
CA GLU A 716 -3.74 20.33 -15.20
C GLU A 716 -5.22 20.75 -15.03
N TRP A 717 -5.95 20.05 -14.16
CA TRP A 717 -7.37 20.32 -13.92
C TRP A 717 -7.62 21.69 -13.27
N ALA A 718 -6.64 22.25 -12.57
CA ALA A 718 -6.73 23.54 -11.90
C ALA A 718 -6.50 24.68 -12.90
N GLU A 719 -5.47 24.55 -13.74
CA GLU A 719 -5.21 25.45 -14.86
C GLU A 719 -6.36 25.42 -15.88
N GLN A 720 -6.93 24.24 -16.16
CA GLN A 720 -8.14 24.10 -16.98
C GLN A 720 -9.30 24.92 -16.41
N THR A 721 -9.47 24.94 -15.10
CA THR A 721 -10.55 25.71 -14.45
C THR A 721 -10.38 27.22 -14.70
N LEU A 722 -9.14 27.71 -14.64
CA LEU A 722 -8.81 29.10 -14.97
C LEU A 722 -9.06 29.40 -16.44
N ALA A 723 -8.61 28.54 -17.36
CA ALA A 723 -8.83 28.72 -18.79
C ALA A 723 -10.34 28.78 -19.13
N ILE A 724 -11.14 27.91 -18.52
CA ILE A 724 -12.60 27.94 -18.66
C ILE A 724 -13.21 29.23 -18.09
N CYS A 725 -12.70 29.73 -16.97
CA CYS A 725 -13.14 31.00 -16.39
C CYS A 725 -12.87 32.17 -17.35
N TYR A 726 -11.67 32.23 -17.93
CA TYR A 726 -11.32 33.21 -18.95
C TYR A 726 -12.20 33.11 -20.20
N GLU A 727 -12.54 31.90 -20.66
CA GLU A 727 -13.51 31.73 -21.75
C GLU A 727 -14.88 32.31 -21.42
N GLY A 728 -15.39 32.07 -20.20
CA GLY A 728 -16.67 32.62 -19.75
C GLY A 728 -16.66 34.15 -19.61
N LEU A 729 -15.49 34.72 -19.30
CA LEU A 729 -15.24 36.16 -19.32
C LEU A 729 -14.97 36.72 -20.73
N GLN A 730 -14.93 35.85 -21.75
CA GLN A 730 -14.56 36.18 -23.14
C GLN A 730 -13.13 36.76 -23.26
N GLN A 731 -12.24 36.41 -22.33
CA GLN A 731 -10.82 36.74 -22.34
C GLN A 731 -10.04 35.64 -23.08
N PHE A 732 -10.30 35.48 -24.38
CA PHE A 732 -9.83 34.33 -25.15
C PHE A 732 -8.30 34.26 -25.31
N ASP A 733 -7.60 35.39 -25.35
CA ASP A 733 -6.13 35.41 -25.39
C ASP A 733 -5.53 34.87 -24.09
N ASP A 734 -6.14 35.18 -22.95
CA ASP A 734 -5.72 34.67 -21.64
C ASP A 734 -6.01 33.17 -21.53
N ALA A 735 -7.22 32.74 -21.92
CA ALA A 735 -7.57 31.33 -21.99
C ALA A 735 -6.61 30.54 -22.88
N TYR A 736 -6.27 31.07 -24.06
CA TYR A 736 -5.33 30.42 -24.97
C TYR A 736 -3.96 30.20 -24.34
N ARG A 737 -3.39 31.22 -23.69
CA ARG A 737 -2.09 31.10 -23.04
C ARG A 737 -2.07 30.00 -21.99
N VAL A 738 -3.15 29.88 -21.20
CA VAL A 738 -3.27 28.81 -20.21
C VAL A 738 -3.39 27.44 -20.89
N TRP A 739 -4.18 27.30 -21.96
CA TRP A 739 -4.30 26.04 -22.70
C TRP A 739 -3.00 25.58 -23.34
N VAL A 740 -2.21 26.50 -23.91
CA VAL A 740 -0.87 26.20 -24.44
C VAL A 740 0.07 25.75 -23.32
N ALA A 741 0.07 26.45 -22.19
CA ALA A 741 0.90 26.07 -21.04
C ALA A 741 0.56 24.67 -20.51
N ILE A 742 -0.73 24.32 -20.46
CA ILE A 742 -1.20 22.98 -20.11
C ILE A 742 -0.65 21.94 -21.10
N ASP A 743 -0.78 22.17 -22.40
CA ASP A 743 -0.30 21.24 -23.43
C ASP A 743 1.23 21.07 -23.41
N GLU A 744 1.98 22.17 -23.24
CA GLU A 744 3.45 22.14 -23.12
C GLU A 744 3.91 21.33 -21.90
N ARG A 745 3.19 21.43 -20.78
CA ARG A 745 3.55 20.77 -19.52
C ARG A 745 3.10 19.32 -19.45
N TYR A 746 1.90 19.02 -19.91
CA TYR A 746 1.24 17.72 -19.72
C TYR A 746 1.17 16.86 -20.98
N GLY A 747 1.54 17.40 -22.15
CA GLY A 747 1.45 16.68 -23.42
C GLY A 747 0.02 16.34 -23.81
N THR A 748 -0.92 17.21 -23.44
CA THR A 748 -2.35 17.08 -23.71
C THR A 748 -2.71 17.67 -25.07
N ASN A 749 -4.01 17.79 -25.37
CA ASN A 749 -4.52 18.26 -26.66
C ASN A 749 -5.47 19.47 -26.56
N ARG A 750 -5.37 20.22 -25.46
CA ARG A 750 -6.35 21.22 -25.06
C ARG A 750 -6.31 22.46 -25.95
N GLU A 751 -5.15 22.82 -26.50
CA GLU A 751 -4.98 23.90 -27.48
C GLU A 751 -5.86 23.65 -28.70
N TYR A 752 -5.80 22.43 -29.26
CA TYR A 752 -6.61 22.05 -30.41
C TYR A 752 -8.11 22.05 -30.08
N SER A 753 -8.49 21.50 -28.92
CA SER A 753 -9.89 21.50 -28.49
C SER A 753 -10.42 22.92 -28.29
N PHE A 754 -9.60 23.82 -27.74
CA PHE A 754 -9.91 25.24 -27.64
C PHE A 754 -10.09 25.89 -29.01
N ALA A 755 -9.17 25.69 -29.95
CA ALA A 755 -9.25 26.25 -31.30
C ALA A 755 -10.50 25.75 -32.04
N ALA A 756 -10.83 24.46 -31.93
CA ALA A 756 -12.02 23.87 -32.55
C ALA A 756 -13.33 24.47 -31.99
N ARG A 757 -13.39 24.69 -30.67
CA ARG A 757 -14.58 25.26 -30.02
C ARG A 757 -14.72 26.75 -30.19
N THR A 758 -13.63 27.52 -30.12
CA THR A 758 -13.75 28.99 -30.08
C THR A 758 -13.59 29.63 -31.44
N ARG A 759 -12.78 29.03 -32.33
CA ARG A 759 -12.30 29.64 -33.58
C ARG A 759 -11.58 30.98 -33.36
N HIS A 760 -11.17 31.27 -32.12
CA HIS A 760 -10.35 32.43 -31.79
C HIS A 760 -8.95 32.33 -32.40
N ILE A 761 -8.53 31.10 -32.68
CA ILE A 761 -7.24 30.76 -33.26
C ILE A 761 -7.50 29.82 -34.43
N ASP A 762 -6.60 29.89 -35.41
CA ASP A 762 -6.66 29.06 -36.59
C ASP A 762 -6.61 27.56 -36.24
N LEU A 763 -7.69 26.84 -36.54
CA LEU A 763 -7.81 25.41 -36.26
C LEU A 763 -6.74 24.61 -37.02
N ALA A 764 -6.42 24.99 -38.26
CA ALA A 764 -5.46 24.24 -39.07
C ALA A 764 -4.06 24.28 -38.45
N THR A 765 -3.65 25.43 -37.91
CA THR A 765 -2.39 25.60 -37.18
C THR A 765 -2.34 24.73 -35.92
N ALA A 766 -3.39 24.77 -35.08
CA ALA A 766 -3.45 23.95 -33.88
C ALA A 766 -3.47 22.44 -34.20
N TRP A 767 -4.19 22.05 -35.27
CA TRP A 767 -4.20 20.68 -35.76
C TRP A 767 -2.83 20.24 -36.26
N SER A 768 -2.12 21.06 -37.02
CA SER A 768 -0.79 20.73 -37.54
C SER A 768 0.20 20.40 -36.42
N ARG A 769 0.21 21.20 -35.34
CA ARG A 769 1.06 20.96 -34.16
C ARG A 769 0.68 19.66 -33.45
N ARG A 770 -0.62 19.46 -33.19
CA ARG A 770 -1.13 18.22 -32.57
C ARG A 770 -0.77 17.00 -33.42
N TRP A 771 -0.91 17.11 -34.74
CA TRP A 771 -0.62 16.01 -35.66
C TRP A 771 0.87 15.64 -35.66
N GLU A 772 1.76 16.64 -35.67
CA GLU A 772 3.21 16.42 -35.55
C GLU A 772 3.56 15.68 -34.24
N GLN A 773 2.98 16.11 -33.11
CA GLN A 773 3.15 15.44 -31.83
C GLN A 773 2.64 13.99 -31.84
N LEU A 774 1.46 13.74 -32.43
CA LEU A 774 0.90 12.40 -32.55
C LEU A 774 1.75 11.49 -33.44
N GLN A 775 2.31 12.01 -34.54
CA GLN A 775 3.21 11.24 -35.41
C GLN A 775 4.52 10.90 -34.70
N ALA A 776 5.06 11.83 -33.93
CA ALA A 776 6.27 11.59 -33.13
C ALA A 776 6.02 10.56 -32.02
N LYS A 777 4.87 10.63 -31.34
CA LYS A 777 4.50 9.75 -30.23
C LYS A 777 4.06 8.36 -30.71
N TYR A 778 3.33 8.28 -31.83
CA TYR A 778 2.75 7.07 -32.39
C TYR A 778 3.13 6.93 -33.88
N PRO A 779 4.35 6.44 -34.16
CA PRO A 779 4.83 6.30 -35.54
C PRO A 779 4.03 5.27 -36.35
N ASP A 780 3.44 4.27 -35.69
CA ASP A 780 2.53 3.31 -36.31
C ASP A 780 1.19 3.98 -36.68
N GLU A 781 0.85 3.96 -37.96
CA GLU A 781 -0.36 4.58 -38.50
C GLU A 781 -1.63 3.80 -38.13
N THR A 782 -1.50 2.55 -37.72
CA THR A 782 -2.62 1.73 -37.24
C THR A 782 -2.93 1.95 -35.76
N ASN A 783 -2.11 2.73 -35.05
CA ASN A 783 -2.36 3.03 -33.64
C ASN A 783 -3.66 3.86 -33.46
N PRO A 784 -4.63 3.39 -32.66
CA PRO A 784 -5.89 4.10 -32.42
C PRO A 784 -5.72 5.50 -31.84
N GLU A 785 -4.71 5.72 -30.98
CA GLU A 785 -4.41 7.04 -30.39
C GLU A 785 -4.00 8.07 -31.44
N ARG A 786 -3.53 7.61 -32.61
CA ARG A 786 -3.27 8.45 -33.78
C ARG A 786 -4.49 8.54 -34.72
N ARG A 787 -5.19 7.43 -34.95
CA ARG A 787 -6.36 7.37 -35.85
C ARG A 787 -7.57 8.16 -35.31
N LEU A 788 -7.82 8.13 -34.01
CA LEU A 788 -8.98 8.79 -33.37
C LEU A 788 -8.97 10.31 -33.59
N PRO A 789 -7.90 11.05 -33.23
CA PRO A 789 -7.85 12.49 -33.49
C PRO A 789 -7.98 12.86 -34.98
N GLN A 790 -7.47 12.01 -35.88
CA GLN A 790 -7.56 12.22 -37.32
C GLN A 790 -9.01 12.11 -37.82
N ALA A 791 -9.72 11.06 -37.41
CA ALA A 791 -11.12 10.87 -37.74
C ALA A 791 -11.98 12.02 -37.18
N PHE A 792 -11.65 12.48 -35.98
CA PHE A 792 -12.27 13.64 -35.37
C PHE A 792 -12.03 14.94 -36.16
N GLN A 793 -10.80 15.18 -36.63
CA GLN A 793 -10.51 16.32 -37.51
C GLN A 793 -11.31 16.23 -38.82
N TRP A 794 -11.43 15.05 -39.42
CA TRP A 794 -12.25 14.85 -40.63
C TRP A 794 -13.72 15.20 -40.41
N LEU A 795 -14.28 14.91 -39.24
CA LEU A 795 -15.64 15.35 -38.90
C LEU A 795 -15.78 16.88 -38.88
N LEU A 796 -14.79 17.61 -38.35
CA LEU A 796 -14.79 19.08 -38.35
C LEU A 796 -14.67 19.67 -39.77
N GLU A 797 -13.96 18.97 -40.66
CA GLU A 797 -13.78 19.30 -42.08
C GLU A 797 -14.92 18.80 -42.99
N ASP A 798 -15.96 18.18 -42.43
CA ASP A 798 -17.07 17.55 -43.16
C ASP A 798 -16.63 16.43 -44.14
N LYS A 799 -15.47 15.80 -43.89
CA LYS A 799 -14.95 14.61 -44.60
C LYS A 799 -15.54 13.32 -44.02
N PHE A 800 -16.85 13.18 -44.16
CA PHE A 800 -17.62 12.17 -43.44
C PHE A 800 -17.32 10.72 -43.86
N GLN A 801 -16.93 10.49 -45.11
CA GLN A 801 -16.62 9.15 -45.60
C GLN A 801 -15.34 8.60 -44.96
N GLU A 802 -14.31 9.44 -44.88
CA GLU A 802 -13.02 9.12 -44.27
C GLU A 802 -13.19 8.90 -42.75
N ALA A 803 -13.94 9.78 -42.08
CA ALA A 803 -14.29 9.64 -40.67
C ALA A 803 -15.04 8.32 -40.40
N ALA A 804 -16.09 8.02 -41.19
CA ALA A 804 -16.86 6.79 -41.05
C ALA A 804 -15.99 5.54 -41.20
N GLY A 805 -15.11 5.50 -42.20
CA GLY A 805 -14.22 4.37 -42.42
C GLY A 805 -13.25 4.12 -41.26
N THR A 806 -12.70 5.19 -40.68
CA THR A 806 -11.75 5.05 -39.56
C THR A 806 -12.43 4.70 -38.25
N TYR A 807 -13.56 5.33 -37.92
CA TYR A 807 -14.34 4.93 -36.76
C TYR A 807 -14.87 3.50 -36.89
N ALA A 808 -15.26 3.05 -38.09
CA ALA A 808 -15.69 1.67 -38.33
C ALA A 808 -14.57 0.68 -38.04
N ALA A 809 -13.34 0.98 -38.48
CA ALA A 809 -12.17 0.14 -38.21
C ALA A 809 -11.88 0.07 -36.70
N ILE A 810 -11.88 1.21 -36.00
CA ILE A 810 -11.64 1.25 -34.56
C ILE A 810 -12.76 0.54 -33.79
N HIS A 811 -14.02 0.74 -34.18
CA HIS A 811 -15.15 0.02 -33.59
C HIS A 811 -15.08 -1.49 -33.85
N ALA A 812 -14.53 -1.92 -34.99
CA ALA A 812 -14.28 -3.34 -35.25
C ALA A 812 -13.16 -3.91 -34.37
N ASP A 813 -12.19 -3.10 -33.95
CA ASP A 813 -11.09 -3.54 -33.06
C ASP A 813 -11.53 -3.57 -31.58
N TYR A 814 -12.27 -2.54 -31.13
CA TYR A 814 -12.57 -2.30 -29.70
C TYR A 814 -14.01 -2.56 -29.30
N HIS A 815 -14.93 -2.62 -30.26
CA HIS A 815 -16.36 -2.85 -30.04
C HIS A 815 -17.06 -1.82 -29.14
N ASP A 816 -16.49 -0.64 -29.03
CA ASP A 816 -17.04 0.43 -28.21
C ASP A 816 -18.25 1.11 -28.90
N PRO A 817 -19.45 1.18 -28.27
CA PRO A 817 -20.62 1.90 -28.79
C PRO A 817 -20.39 3.37 -29.16
N TYR A 818 -19.51 4.11 -28.48
CA TYR A 818 -19.21 5.51 -28.82
C TYR A 818 -18.66 5.63 -30.24
N TRP A 819 -17.67 4.80 -30.59
CA TRP A 819 -17.13 4.72 -31.95
C TRP A 819 -18.15 4.16 -32.95
N GLY A 820 -19.02 3.26 -32.51
CA GLY A 820 -20.15 2.78 -33.31
C GLY A 820 -21.13 3.90 -33.68
N PHE A 821 -21.49 4.78 -32.73
CA PHE A 821 -22.36 5.92 -32.99
C PHE A 821 -21.70 6.94 -33.93
N LEU A 822 -20.42 7.25 -33.71
CA LEU A 822 -19.67 8.13 -34.61
C LEU A 822 -19.54 7.54 -36.03
N THR A 823 -19.35 6.22 -36.15
CA THR A 823 -19.42 5.51 -37.44
C THR A 823 -20.79 5.71 -38.10
N ALA A 824 -21.87 5.44 -37.36
CA ALA A 824 -23.23 5.50 -37.90
C ALA A 824 -23.61 6.91 -38.38
N LEU A 825 -23.36 7.93 -37.56
CA LEU A 825 -23.71 9.31 -37.88
C LEU A 825 -22.82 9.89 -39.00
N SER A 826 -21.54 9.50 -39.05
CA SER A 826 -20.65 9.90 -40.15
C SER A 826 -21.07 9.23 -41.47
N ALA A 827 -21.36 7.93 -41.45
CA ALA A 827 -21.83 7.20 -42.62
C ALA A 827 -23.18 7.76 -43.13
N ALA A 828 -24.10 8.10 -42.22
CA ALA A 828 -25.35 8.77 -42.58
C ALA A 828 -25.11 10.12 -43.28
N ALA A 829 -24.18 10.94 -42.77
CA ALA A 829 -23.80 12.21 -43.38
C ALA A 829 -23.13 12.04 -44.76
N ALA A 830 -22.37 10.96 -44.96
CA ALA A 830 -21.78 10.56 -46.23
C ALA A 830 -22.78 9.88 -47.20
N LYS A 831 -24.03 9.66 -46.77
CA LYS A 831 -25.08 8.92 -47.49
C LYS A 831 -24.75 7.43 -47.70
N ASP A 832 -23.88 6.86 -46.86
CA ASP A 832 -23.60 5.42 -46.78
C ASP A 832 -24.55 4.76 -45.76
N THR A 833 -25.74 4.37 -46.22
CA THR A 833 -26.75 3.75 -45.38
C THR A 833 -26.34 2.35 -44.91
N ALA A 834 -25.54 1.62 -45.70
CA ALA A 834 -25.13 0.26 -45.37
C ALA A 834 -24.21 0.24 -44.16
N THR A 835 -23.17 1.11 -44.16
CA THR A 835 -22.26 1.24 -43.02
C THR A 835 -22.98 1.78 -41.78
N ARG A 836 -23.90 2.75 -41.96
CA ARG A 836 -24.74 3.27 -40.87
C ARG A 836 -25.54 2.17 -40.18
N ASP A 837 -26.29 1.40 -40.96
CA ASP A 837 -27.21 0.38 -40.43
C ASP A 837 -26.43 -0.77 -39.79
N ALA A 838 -25.30 -1.16 -40.38
CA ALA A 838 -24.40 -2.16 -39.82
C ALA A 838 -23.81 -1.73 -38.48
N ALA A 839 -23.35 -0.48 -38.35
CA ALA A 839 -22.79 0.04 -37.11
C ALA A 839 -23.84 0.06 -35.98
N LEU A 840 -25.05 0.59 -36.25
CA LEU A 840 -26.12 0.58 -35.25
C LEU A 840 -26.56 -0.84 -34.88
N ALA A 841 -26.62 -1.76 -35.85
CA ALA A 841 -26.98 -3.15 -35.58
C ALA A 841 -25.91 -3.85 -34.73
N ASN A 842 -24.63 -3.49 -34.91
CA ASN A 842 -23.55 -3.97 -34.05
C ASN A 842 -23.78 -3.52 -32.59
N ILE A 843 -24.12 -2.23 -32.39
CA ILE A 843 -24.42 -1.70 -31.06
C ILE A 843 -25.58 -2.46 -30.40
N VAL A 844 -26.68 -2.68 -31.13
CA VAL A 844 -27.87 -3.32 -30.56
C VAL A 844 -27.64 -4.80 -30.21
N ASN A 845 -26.95 -5.54 -31.07
CA ASN A 845 -26.90 -7.01 -31.00
C ASN A 845 -25.74 -7.56 -30.18
N ARG A 846 -24.78 -6.72 -29.77
CA ARG A 846 -23.57 -7.19 -29.11
C ARG A 846 -23.57 -6.87 -27.62
N ASP A 847 -22.95 -7.74 -26.83
CA ASP A 847 -22.66 -7.47 -25.43
C ASP A 847 -21.32 -6.76 -25.31
N PHE A 848 -21.32 -5.61 -24.61
CA PHE A 848 -20.14 -4.79 -24.39
C PHE A 848 -19.63 -4.99 -22.97
N SER A 849 -18.33 -5.21 -22.83
CA SER A 849 -17.61 -5.03 -21.56
C SER A 849 -16.70 -3.83 -21.74
N TRP A 850 -17.23 -2.62 -21.51
CA TRP A 850 -16.52 -1.38 -21.83
C TRP A 850 -15.24 -1.23 -21.01
N TYR A 851 -15.26 -1.67 -19.75
CA TYR A 851 -14.09 -1.88 -18.88
C TYR A 851 -14.49 -2.89 -17.79
N PRO A 852 -13.53 -3.56 -17.10
CA PRO A 852 -13.83 -4.29 -15.88
C PRO A 852 -14.40 -3.34 -14.82
N GLY A 853 -15.71 -3.36 -14.56
CA GLY A 853 -16.35 -2.65 -13.45
C GLY A 853 -17.38 -1.56 -13.80
N GLU A 854 -17.70 -1.30 -15.06
CA GLU A 854 -18.87 -0.47 -15.39
C GLU A 854 -20.19 -1.22 -15.22
N SER A 855 -21.24 -0.52 -14.80
CA SER A 855 -22.55 -1.09 -14.53
C SER A 855 -23.24 -1.54 -15.82
N GLU A 856 -24.05 -2.60 -15.74
CA GLU A 856 -24.95 -3.05 -16.83
C GLU A 856 -25.81 -1.91 -17.42
N GLU A 857 -26.01 -0.84 -16.64
CA GLU A 857 -26.79 0.35 -17.02
C GLU A 857 -26.18 1.12 -18.20
N GLY A 858 -24.87 1.35 -18.25
CA GLY A 858 -24.23 2.12 -19.34
C GLY A 858 -24.34 1.42 -20.70
N THR A 859 -24.18 0.09 -20.70
CA THR A 859 -24.39 -0.78 -21.87
C THR A 859 -25.86 -0.80 -22.31
N SER A 860 -26.80 -0.86 -21.36
CA SER A 860 -28.24 -0.81 -21.64
C SER A 860 -28.65 0.50 -22.31
N LEU A 861 -28.18 1.63 -21.76
CA LEU A 861 -28.43 2.97 -22.26
C LEU A 861 -27.99 3.16 -23.72
N SER A 862 -26.78 2.68 -24.07
CA SER A 862 -26.27 2.75 -25.44
C SER A 862 -27.08 1.89 -26.41
N LYS A 863 -27.49 0.68 -26.00
CA LYS A 863 -28.34 -0.19 -26.83
C LYS A 863 -29.70 0.47 -27.11
N GLU A 864 -30.33 1.06 -26.10
CA GLU A 864 -31.62 1.74 -26.27
C GLU A 864 -31.51 2.99 -27.17
N LEU A 865 -30.46 3.79 -27.03
CA LEU A 865 -30.21 4.91 -27.96
C LEU A 865 -30.00 4.39 -29.40
N ALA A 866 -29.23 3.33 -29.59
CA ALA A 866 -29.02 2.76 -30.93
C ALA A 866 -30.32 2.25 -31.56
N LYS A 867 -31.19 1.58 -30.79
CA LYS A 867 -32.54 1.19 -31.26
C LYS A 867 -33.38 2.41 -31.65
N LEU A 868 -33.35 3.46 -30.82
CA LEU A 868 -34.06 4.71 -31.09
C LEU A 868 -33.61 5.34 -32.42
N LEU A 869 -32.29 5.41 -32.65
CA LEU A 869 -31.71 5.94 -33.89
C LEU A 869 -32.02 5.05 -35.10
N GLN A 870 -31.95 3.72 -34.99
CA GLN A 870 -32.34 2.80 -36.07
C GLN A 870 -33.79 3.00 -36.49
N GLN A 871 -34.71 3.04 -35.51
CA GLN A 871 -36.11 3.29 -35.77
C GLN A 871 -36.29 4.66 -36.43
N GLY A 872 -35.60 5.68 -35.94
CA GLY A 872 -35.63 7.02 -36.51
C GLY A 872 -35.18 7.08 -37.96
N PHE A 873 -34.05 6.46 -38.30
CA PHE A 873 -33.57 6.39 -39.69
C PHE A 873 -34.51 5.62 -40.61
N SER A 874 -35.20 4.58 -40.10
CA SER A 874 -36.12 3.78 -40.90
C SER A 874 -37.49 4.44 -41.13
N LYS A 875 -38.00 5.19 -40.15
CA LYS A 875 -39.34 5.80 -40.16
C LYS A 875 -39.33 7.28 -40.53
N GLY A 876 -38.18 7.96 -40.43
CA GLY A 876 -38.08 9.42 -40.60
C GLY A 876 -38.58 10.23 -39.40
N GLU A 877 -38.80 9.60 -38.23
CA GLU A 877 -39.34 10.24 -37.02
C GLU A 877 -38.51 9.89 -35.78
N PHE A 878 -38.13 10.89 -34.98
CA PHE A 878 -37.42 10.70 -33.71
C PHE A 878 -38.40 10.72 -32.53
N ASP A 879 -38.45 9.63 -31.74
CA ASP A 879 -39.27 9.61 -30.52
C ASP A 879 -38.60 10.40 -29.39
N LYS A 880 -38.92 11.70 -29.35
CA LYS A 880 -38.41 12.65 -28.34
C LYS A 880 -38.78 12.23 -26.92
N GLN A 881 -39.95 11.62 -26.71
CA GLN A 881 -40.37 11.20 -25.37
C GLN A 881 -39.60 9.97 -24.90
N ALA A 882 -39.35 9.00 -25.79
CA ALA A 882 -38.49 7.86 -25.47
C ALA A 882 -37.06 8.31 -25.17
N PHE A 883 -36.51 9.30 -25.91
CA PHE A 883 -35.22 9.88 -25.57
C PHE A 883 -35.23 10.53 -24.18
N VAL A 884 -36.23 11.36 -23.85
CA VAL A 884 -36.33 11.99 -22.52
C VAL A 884 -36.41 10.94 -21.40
N ARG A 885 -37.20 9.87 -21.59
CA ARG A 885 -37.25 8.75 -20.64
C ARG A 885 -35.90 8.04 -20.52
N LEU A 886 -35.15 7.93 -21.63
CA LEU A 886 -33.81 7.34 -21.64
C LEU A 886 -32.81 8.20 -20.86
N VAL A 887 -32.89 9.54 -20.98
CA VAL A 887 -31.98 10.46 -20.30
C VAL A 887 -32.34 10.82 -18.84
N GLY A 888 -33.56 10.52 -18.43
CA GLY A 888 -34.09 10.78 -17.08
C GLY A 888 -34.35 12.26 -16.80
N GLU A 889 -35.27 12.55 -15.86
CA GLU A 889 -35.65 13.94 -15.47
C GLU A 889 -34.66 14.59 -14.49
N ASN A 890 -33.73 13.84 -13.89
CA ASN A 890 -32.80 14.34 -12.87
C ASN A 890 -31.39 13.73 -13.01
N SER A 891 -30.84 13.71 -14.22
CA SER A 891 -29.49 13.22 -14.45
C SER A 891 -28.44 14.30 -14.17
N THR A 892 -27.62 14.05 -13.14
CA THR A 892 -26.34 14.74 -12.98
C THR A 892 -25.54 14.61 -14.28
N VAL A 893 -24.95 15.71 -14.76
CA VAL A 893 -24.27 15.81 -16.07
C VAL A 893 -23.07 14.86 -16.14
N ASN A 894 -23.26 13.60 -16.54
CA ASN A 894 -22.20 12.64 -16.86
C ASN A 894 -21.82 12.74 -18.36
N GLN A 895 -20.57 12.44 -18.71
CA GLN A 895 -20.03 12.40 -20.09
C GLN A 895 -20.94 11.59 -21.05
N HIS A 896 -21.56 10.53 -20.54
CA HIS A 896 -22.53 9.72 -21.28
C HIS A 896 -23.71 10.54 -21.78
N TRP A 897 -24.24 11.48 -20.99
CA TRP A 897 -25.37 12.32 -21.40
C TRP A 897 -24.97 13.33 -22.45
N VAL A 898 -23.81 13.96 -22.30
CA VAL A 898 -23.27 14.90 -23.29
C VAL A 898 -23.16 14.23 -24.65
N MET A 899 -22.66 12.99 -24.66
CA MET A 899 -22.62 12.14 -25.85
C MET A 899 -24.03 11.88 -26.41
N MET A 900 -24.99 11.44 -25.59
CA MET A 900 -26.36 11.17 -26.05
C MET A 900 -27.05 12.40 -26.66
N TYR A 901 -26.95 13.56 -26.00
CA TYR A 901 -27.49 14.82 -26.50
C TYR A 901 -26.83 15.22 -27.83
N SER A 902 -25.51 15.09 -27.93
CA SER A 902 -24.78 15.37 -29.18
C SER A 902 -25.24 14.46 -30.32
N PHE A 903 -25.42 13.15 -30.06
CA PHE A 903 -25.85 12.19 -31.08
C PHE A 903 -27.31 12.36 -31.49
N ALA A 904 -28.22 12.61 -30.55
CA ALA A 904 -29.61 12.92 -30.85
C ALA A 904 -29.74 14.21 -31.67
N GLY A 905 -29.00 15.26 -31.30
CA GLY A 905 -28.96 16.51 -32.05
C GLY A 905 -28.43 16.31 -33.46
N ARG A 906 -27.31 15.59 -33.62
CA ARG A 906 -26.73 15.28 -34.93
C ARG A 906 -27.66 14.42 -35.79
N PHE A 907 -28.37 13.47 -35.19
CA PHE A 907 -29.38 12.68 -35.90
C PHE A 907 -30.48 13.56 -36.48
N LEU A 908 -31.07 14.46 -35.68
CA LEU A 908 -32.16 15.35 -36.11
C LEU A 908 -31.71 16.29 -37.22
N GLU A 909 -30.49 16.83 -37.12
CA GLU A 909 -29.86 17.63 -38.18
C GLU A 909 -29.78 16.84 -39.50
N LEU A 910 -29.34 15.57 -39.45
CA LEU A 910 -29.22 14.71 -40.65
C LEU A 910 -30.57 14.33 -41.26
N GLN A 911 -31.67 14.40 -40.48
CA GLN A 911 -33.05 14.24 -40.98
C GLN A 911 -33.63 15.55 -41.55
N GLY A 912 -32.90 16.67 -41.47
CA GLY A 912 -33.36 17.99 -41.88
C GLY A 912 -34.22 18.72 -40.84
N ASP A 913 -34.34 18.22 -39.60
CA ASP A 913 -34.99 18.90 -38.48
C ASP A 913 -33.98 19.74 -37.70
N GLU A 914 -33.44 20.79 -38.33
CA GLU A 914 -32.45 21.68 -37.70
C GLU A 914 -33.01 22.35 -36.43
N GLN A 915 -34.27 22.78 -36.45
CA GLN A 915 -34.89 23.43 -35.28
C GLN A 915 -35.07 22.46 -34.11
N GLY A 916 -35.43 21.21 -34.40
CA GLY A 916 -35.50 20.16 -33.38
C GLY A 916 -34.14 19.73 -32.87
N ALA A 917 -33.07 19.83 -33.67
CA ALA A 917 -31.70 19.49 -33.27
C ALA A 917 -31.11 20.47 -32.24
N ILE A 918 -31.41 21.76 -32.37
CA ILE A 918 -30.81 22.85 -31.59
C ILE A 918 -30.85 22.57 -30.07
N PRO A 919 -31.99 22.25 -29.43
CA PRO A 919 -32.03 22.03 -27.98
C PRO A 919 -31.09 20.90 -27.51
N TYR A 920 -30.93 19.84 -28.29
CA TYR A 920 -30.04 18.73 -27.94
C TYR A 920 -28.56 19.13 -28.09
N LEU A 921 -28.22 19.80 -29.19
CA LEU A 921 -26.87 20.32 -29.41
C LEU A 921 -26.50 21.40 -28.39
N GLU A 922 -27.43 22.28 -28.01
CA GLU A 922 -27.20 23.29 -26.97
C GLU A 922 -26.97 22.64 -25.60
N ASN A 923 -27.73 21.59 -25.25
CA ASN A 923 -27.49 20.83 -24.02
C ASN A 923 -26.11 20.15 -24.00
N ALA A 924 -25.66 19.60 -25.14
CA ALA A 924 -24.32 19.02 -25.24
C ALA A 924 -23.22 20.09 -25.19
N ALA A 925 -23.36 21.17 -25.95
CA ALA A 925 -22.38 22.27 -26.01
C ALA A 925 -22.29 23.05 -24.69
N ALA A 926 -23.35 23.05 -23.88
CA ALA A 926 -23.38 23.64 -22.55
C ALA A 926 -22.58 22.84 -21.51
N SER A 927 -22.00 21.68 -21.80
CA SER A 927 -21.23 20.93 -20.81
C SER A 927 -19.96 21.67 -20.36
N GLY A 928 -19.61 21.55 -19.08
CA GLY A 928 -18.34 22.01 -18.51
C GLY A 928 -17.13 21.18 -18.94
N ALA A 929 -17.33 20.01 -19.55
CA ALA A 929 -16.28 19.17 -20.13
C ALA A 929 -15.83 19.69 -21.50
N VAL A 930 -15.22 20.88 -21.50
CA VAL A 930 -14.94 21.68 -22.71
C VAL A 930 -13.98 21.03 -23.72
N ASP A 931 -13.20 20.06 -23.29
CA ASP A 931 -12.25 19.31 -24.12
C ASP A 931 -12.88 18.09 -24.80
N TYR A 932 -14.11 17.75 -24.43
CA TYR A 932 -14.74 16.50 -24.80
C TYR A 932 -15.30 16.58 -26.22
N GLU A 933 -14.96 15.61 -27.07
CA GLU A 933 -15.28 15.60 -28.49
C GLU A 933 -16.76 15.89 -28.82
N PRO A 934 -17.76 15.29 -28.13
CA PRO A 934 -19.17 15.62 -28.36
C PRO A 934 -19.51 17.10 -28.11
N VAL A 935 -18.87 17.75 -27.14
CA VAL A 935 -19.05 19.20 -26.87
C VAL A 935 -18.52 20.01 -28.04
N ILE A 936 -17.35 19.64 -28.56
CA ILE A 936 -16.71 20.32 -29.69
C ILE A 936 -17.55 20.15 -30.96
N LEU A 937 -18.03 18.93 -31.25
CA LEU A 937 -18.88 18.66 -32.42
C LEU A 937 -20.20 19.42 -32.33
N ALA A 938 -20.86 19.40 -31.17
CA ALA A 938 -22.11 20.14 -30.97
C ALA A 938 -21.89 21.65 -31.15
N THR A 939 -20.79 22.18 -30.61
CA THR A 939 -20.38 23.59 -30.80
C THR A 939 -20.16 23.93 -32.27
N ASP A 940 -19.45 23.08 -33.01
CA ASP A 940 -19.21 23.28 -34.44
C ASP A 940 -20.50 23.26 -35.27
N ARG A 941 -21.41 22.32 -34.99
CA ARG A 941 -22.72 22.22 -35.67
C ARG A 941 -23.59 23.44 -35.39
N LEU A 942 -23.73 23.85 -34.13
CA LEU A 942 -24.48 25.06 -33.75
C LEU A 942 -23.96 26.30 -34.47
N ARG A 943 -22.64 26.44 -34.60
CA ARG A 943 -22.03 27.54 -35.37
C ARG A 943 -22.41 27.50 -36.85
N LYS A 944 -22.38 26.31 -37.48
CA LYS A 944 -22.80 26.14 -38.89
C LYS A 944 -24.29 26.45 -39.09
N MET A 945 -25.11 26.27 -38.06
CA MET A 945 -26.52 26.70 -38.00
C MET A 945 -26.71 28.19 -37.66
N GLY A 946 -25.63 28.98 -37.60
CA GLY A 946 -25.70 30.43 -37.31
C GLY A 946 -25.93 30.79 -35.83
N ARG A 947 -25.78 29.84 -34.90
CA ARG A 947 -25.89 30.06 -33.45
C ARG A 947 -24.54 30.45 -32.87
N GLN A 948 -24.56 31.11 -31.70
CA GLN A 948 -23.35 31.43 -30.92
C GLN A 948 -23.24 30.49 -29.71
N PRO A 949 -22.65 29.29 -29.85
CA PRO A 949 -22.61 28.31 -28.77
C PRO A 949 -21.82 28.76 -27.54
N LEU A 950 -20.89 29.73 -27.70
CA LEU A 950 -20.10 30.26 -26.59
C LEU A 950 -20.91 31.15 -25.63
N THR A 951 -22.11 31.59 -26.02
CA THR A 951 -23.01 32.34 -25.13
C THR A 951 -23.94 31.41 -24.33
N LEU A 952 -23.85 30.09 -24.53
CA LEU A 952 -24.68 29.13 -23.81
C LEU A 952 -24.26 29.06 -22.34
N HIS A 953 -25.25 28.85 -21.49
CA HIS A 953 -25.02 28.69 -20.07
C HIS A 953 -24.33 27.36 -19.79
N ARG A 954 -23.06 27.41 -19.38
CA ARG A 954 -22.30 26.20 -19.06
C ARG A 954 -22.80 25.53 -17.79
N ARG A 955 -22.95 24.20 -17.85
CA ARG A 955 -23.31 23.31 -16.76
C ARG A 955 -22.06 22.54 -16.33
N PHE A 956 -21.54 22.88 -15.16
CA PHE A 956 -20.43 22.17 -14.55
C PHE A 956 -20.96 21.04 -13.65
N PHE A 957 -20.12 20.04 -13.39
CA PHE A 957 -20.36 19.13 -12.27
C PHE A 957 -20.31 19.97 -10.98
N ASN A 958 -21.48 20.27 -10.43
CA ASN A 958 -21.65 21.25 -9.38
C ASN A 958 -21.83 20.62 -7.99
N PHE A 959 -21.69 21.45 -6.96
CA PHE A 959 -22.22 21.22 -5.61
C PHE A 959 -23.76 21.04 -5.57
N GLY A 960 -24.44 21.40 -6.67
CA GLY A 960 -25.86 21.20 -6.93
C GLY A 960 -26.74 22.01 -5.99
N ARG A 961 -27.30 23.14 -6.43
CA ARG A 961 -28.43 23.76 -5.72
C ARG A 961 -29.67 22.92 -5.98
N VAL A 962 -30.44 22.61 -4.94
CA VAL A 962 -31.80 22.10 -5.13
C VAL A 962 -32.63 23.26 -5.67
N VAL A 963 -32.75 23.34 -6.99
CA VAL A 963 -33.80 24.16 -7.60
C VAL A 963 -35.08 23.38 -7.29
N GLN A 964 -35.86 23.84 -6.30
CA GLN A 964 -37.23 23.33 -6.17
C GLN A 964 -37.91 23.52 -7.53
N PRO A 965 -38.56 22.49 -8.10
CA PRO A 965 -39.25 22.64 -9.37
C PRO A 965 -40.27 23.77 -9.21
N GLN A 966 -40.16 24.82 -10.03
CA GLN A 966 -41.25 25.77 -10.24
C GLN A 966 -42.22 25.20 -11.26
#